data_AF-A0A3N6N651-F1
#
_entry.id   AF-A0A3N6N651-F1
#
_cell.length_a   1.000
_cell.length_b   1.000
_cell.length_c   1.000
_cell.angle_alpha   90.00
_cell.angle_beta   90.00
_cell.angle_gamma   90.00
#
_symmetry.space_group_name_H-M   'P 1'
#
loop_
_entity.id
_entity.type
_entity.pdbx_description
1 polymer ?
#
loop_
_entity_poly.entity_id
_entity_poly.type
_entity_poly.pdbx_seq_one_letter_code
_entity_poly.pdbx_strand_id
1 'polypeptide(L)'
;MNQFTFAGERRDLRLVAAVLAGVLLGFVPASSEPIRKSGYAIGADVCGSGDLAFPRIQIDMKAEFCAGLVASEEDHLKFPRAIVQVPGRDLFVVADMGGWGHADGRLLLLDPHAPQGRRFNELLTDVEYPFGLVIGPDRKLYASTAETIFRFDPLADNPRGTVETIIRHMPGRRISLPDRTRIDESAHPLKPFVFDRNGRLFVNIGSHSDDCVTPAPITRPCAAAEGASAMASIWLYTPPAGGVFPALKPGDPDPPHTVYARGLRNSMALVLHPMFPDAGYAFLQAENGRDLPDILKPNEEINAVEQGRHYGWPYCYDLSTPSPEFRLVLQSGIYKSLCTANALYKAPLSLLPPHGAPLAMMYYHGGKFPELDGKLLVGLHGYRPTGSRLLVYDIDDHGFPKPAPAPVRYHVSCAADPTRSFQTDTGEVAAAPFQELIAGWHRVNGARPQGAPVGMTVAEDGAIWLVEDKNKTVIRIDRAAGDGPQPLPCDMRSQAMIDQLAAFVAGDAQNSARLTMLRKGLVEKHCVGCHSDFGLTPGQSETEKDGAVLRFMLSQDGWIYPGDPDAGRLRTRLRGLGAEKLMPPGGESLPKTEPGYKRLLDAADLLVAKMVPGTRMRIKSGPPQRKFYGRTNKECGEIPAAKVVVVTQKRAVDKPGFSRFFRPADPYLNGECTDGDGYYIRQEFLVPVR
;
A
#
# COMPACT_ATOMS: atom_id res chain seq x y z
N MET A 1 18.92 79.22 1.76
CA MET A 1 18.15 79.82 2.88
C MET A 1 18.36 78.95 4.10
N ASN A 2 18.90 79.56 5.17
CA ASN A 2 19.09 79.12 6.56
C ASN A 2 19.95 77.86 6.79
N GLN A 3 21.26 77.99 7.05
CA GLN A 3 21.92 78.39 8.32
C GLN A 3 21.51 77.51 9.51
N PHE A 4 22.43 76.72 10.07
CA PHE A 4 23.19 77.12 11.27
C PHE A 4 24.37 76.17 11.53
N THR A 5 25.49 76.81 11.77
CA THR A 5 26.82 76.37 12.18
C THR A 5 26.85 75.84 13.62
N PHE A 6 27.78 74.93 13.95
CA PHE A 6 28.72 75.13 15.06
C PHE A 6 30.00 74.30 14.87
N ALA A 7 31.12 74.96 15.12
CA ALA A 7 32.48 74.50 14.94
C ALA A 7 33.08 73.97 16.26
N GLY A 8 34.14 73.16 16.18
CA GLY A 8 35.01 72.90 17.33
C GLY A 8 36.10 71.83 17.13
N GLU A 9 37.24 72.28 16.61
CA GLU A 9 38.62 71.95 17.04
C GLU A 9 39.17 70.50 16.85
N ARG A 10 40.08 70.28 15.87
CA ARG A 10 41.56 70.42 15.90
C ARG A 10 42.33 69.36 16.71
N ARG A 11 42.95 68.41 15.99
CA ARG A 11 44.40 68.04 15.98
C ARG A 11 44.55 66.61 15.44
N ASP A 12 45.06 66.45 14.22
CA ASP A 12 46.48 66.21 13.89
C ASP A 12 46.91 64.74 14.13
N LEU A 13 46.96 63.92 13.07
CA LEU A 13 48.19 63.30 12.50
C LEU A 13 47.90 62.04 11.63
N ARG A 14 48.52 62.07 10.44
CA ARG A 14 49.14 60.97 9.66
C ARG A 14 48.29 60.02 8.82
N LEU A 15 48.59 60.10 7.51
CA LEU A 15 48.33 59.14 6.45
C LEU A 15 48.67 57.69 6.85
N VAL A 16 47.76 56.76 6.56
CA VAL A 16 48.08 55.45 5.98
C VAL A 16 46.99 55.10 4.97
N ALA A 17 47.37 54.92 3.71
CA ALA A 17 46.51 54.38 2.67
C ALA A 17 46.21 52.90 2.95
N ALA A 18 44.94 52.52 3.05
CA ALA A 18 44.51 51.14 3.14
C ALA A 18 43.68 50.77 1.90
N VAL A 19 44.22 49.83 1.14
CA VAL A 19 43.59 49.16 0.00
C VAL A 19 42.37 48.38 0.51
N LEU A 20 41.17 48.75 0.09
CA LEU A 20 39.96 47.95 0.28
C LEU A 20 39.85 46.95 -0.88
N ALA A 21 40.37 45.74 -0.65
CA ALA A 21 40.02 44.58 -1.45
C ALA A 21 38.58 44.17 -1.09
N GLY A 22 37.64 44.42 -1.99
CA GLY A 22 36.26 43.95 -1.86
C GLY A 22 36.21 42.43 -1.94
N VAL A 23 35.95 41.78 -0.80
CA VAL A 23 35.57 40.37 -0.76
C VAL A 23 34.08 40.29 -1.12
N LEU A 24 33.80 39.96 -2.39
CA LEU A 24 32.51 39.43 -2.82
C LEU A 24 32.29 38.07 -2.17
N LEU A 25 31.73 38.06 -0.95
CA LEU A 25 31.12 36.87 -0.37
C LEU A 25 29.86 36.57 -1.19
N GLY A 26 30.01 35.73 -2.21
CA GLY A 26 28.89 35.05 -2.84
C GLY A 26 28.19 34.22 -1.76
N PHE A 27 26.99 34.64 -1.38
CA PHE A 27 26.06 33.80 -0.63
C PHE A 27 25.71 32.62 -1.53
N VAL A 28 26.40 31.50 -1.34
CA VAL A 28 25.90 30.20 -1.78
C VAL A 28 24.72 29.89 -0.86
N PRO A 29 23.48 29.76 -1.37
CA PRO A 29 22.39 29.35 -0.50
C PRO A 29 22.74 27.95 0.02
N ALA A 30 22.83 27.82 1.34
CA ALA A 30 22.92 26.52 1.96
C ALA A 30 21.70 25.72 1.50
N SER A 31 21.91 24.65 0.74
CA SER A 31 20.85 23.70 0.39
C SER A 31 20.31 23.12 1.69
N SER A 32 19.22 23.69 2.21
CA SER A 32 18.50 23.14 3.35
C SER A 32 17.95 21.77 2.94
N GLU A 33 18.22 20.74 3.73
CA GLU A 33 17.60 19.43 3.51
C GLU A 33 16.07 19.56 3.43
N PRO A 34 15.40 18.85 2.51
CA PRO A 34 13.95 18.90 2.42
C PRO A 34 13.33 18.37 3.72
N ILE A 35 12.35 19.12 4.25
CA ILE A 35 11.58 18.71 5.41
C ILE A 35 10.86 17.40 5.05
N ARG A 36 10.80 16.45 5.99
CA ARG A 36 10.09 15.18 5.80
C ARG A 36 8.96 15.04 6.80
N LYS A 37 7.82 14.54 6.34
CA LYS A 37 6.65 14.21 7.16
C LYS A 37 6.07 12.88 6.72
N SER A 38 5.88 11.94 7.65
CA SER A 38 5.44 10.58 7.30
C SER A 38 6.26 9.94 6.15
N GLY A 39 7.55 10.28 6.06
CA GLY A 39 8.45 9.80 5.00
C GLY A 39 8.37 10.55 3.65
N TYR A 40 7.39 11.45 3.44
CA TYR A 40 7.33 12.30 2.25
C TYR A 40 8.25 13.49 2.40
N ALA A 41 9.08 13.75 1.39
CA ALA A 41 9.79 15.02 1.25
C ALA A 41 8.81 16.10 0.81
N ILE A 42 8.82 17.21 1.53
CA ILE A 42 7.98 18.38 1.26
C ILE A 42 8.85 19.61 1.01
N GLY A 43 8.47 20.39 0.01
CA GLY A 43 9.12 21.65 -0.37
C GLY A 43 8.23 22.86 -0.12
N ALA A 44 8.54 23.96 -0.79
CA ALA A 44 7.72 25.18 -0.78
C ALA A 44 6.49 25.07 -1.71
N ASP A 45 6.51 24.13 -2.66
CA ASP A 45 5.40 23.91 -3.58
C ASP A 45 4.15 23.42 -2.83
N VAL A 46 3.00 23.92 -3.27
CA VAL A 46 1.70 23.56 -2.70
C VAL A 46 0.78 22.95 -3.77
N CYS A 47 -0.19 22.17 -3.29
CA CYS A 47 -1.29 21.62 -4.06
C CYS A 47 -2.61 22.14 -3.49
N GLY A 48 -3.49 22.62 -4.35
CA GLY A 48 -4.71 23.32 -3.97
C GLY A 48 -4.56 24.84 -3.98
N SER A 49 -5.54 25.54 -3.42
CA SER A 49 -5.64 27.00 -3.47
C SER A 49 -6.24 27.58 -2.20
N GLY A 50 -5.91 28.85 -1.90
CA GLY A 50 -6.40 29.52 -0.70
C GLY A 50 -6.00 28.78 0.58
N ASP A 51 -6.92 28.71 1.54
CA ASP A 51 -6.69 28.09 2.85
C ASP A 51 -6.68 26.55 2.81
N LEU A 52 -6.92 25.96 1.64
CA LEU A 52 -6.84 24.51 1.38
C LEU A 52 -5.68 24.17 0.43
N ALA A 53 -4.65 25.01 0.41
CA ALA A 53 -3.36 24.73 -0.22
C ALA A 53 -2.43 24.01 0.77
N PHE A 54 -2.03 22.78 0.46
CA PHE A 54 -1.18 21.95 1.31
C PHE A 54 0.17 21.67 0.65
N PRO A 55 1.25 21.40 1.43
CA PRO A 55 2.55 21.04 0.85
C PRO A 55 2.40 19.92 -0.18
N ARG A 56 2.87 20.18 -1.40
CA ARG A 56 2.78 19.23 -2.50
C ARG A 56 3.72 18.07 -2.24
N ILE A 57 3.19 16.85 -2.35
CA ILE A 57 3.98 15.63 -2.29
C ILE A 57 4.18 15.06 -3.68
N GLN A 58 5.36 14.51 -3.92
CA GLN A 58 5.73 13.94 -5.21
C GLN A 58 5.18 12.52 -5.35
N ILE A 59 3.92 12.39 -5.77
CA ILE A 59 3.30 11.11 -6.13
C ILE A 59 3.10 11.09 -7.65
N ASP A 60 3.38 9.97 -8.30
CA ASP A 60 3.16 9.84 -9.74
C ASP A 60 1.65 9.78 -10.00
N MET A 61 1.15 10.70 -10.82
CA MET A 61 -0.27 10.84 -11.09
C MET A 61 -0.54 11.40 -12.47
N LYS A 62 -1.79 11.28 -12.92
CA LYS A 62 -2.27 11.86 -14.17
C LYS A 62 -1.94 13.37 -14.21
N ALA A 63 -1.60 13.88 -15.40
CA ALA A 63 -1.41 15.31 -15.63
C ALA A 63 -2.64 16.11 -15.19
N GLU A 64 -2.43 17.37 -14.78
CA GLU A 64 -3.46 18.28 -14.24
C GLU A 64 -3.95 17.95 -12.82
N PHE A 65 -3.37 16.94 -12.16
CA PHE A 65 -3.61 16.63 -10.74
C PHE A 65 -2.36 16.91 -9.89
N CYS A 66 -2.59 17.22 -8.62
CA CYS A 66 -1.55 17.20 -7.58
C CYS A 66 -2.06 16.53 -6.32
N ALA A 67 -1.15 16.07 -5.45
CA ALA A 67 -1.46 15.66 -4.09
C ALA A 67 -0.84 16.64 -3.09
N GLY A 68 -1.66 17.09 -2.15
CA GLY A 68 -1.25 17.88 -1.00
C GLY A 68 -1.31 17.03 0.28
N LEU A 69 -0.26 17.10 1.10
CA LEU A 69 -0.21 16.45 2.41
C LEU A 69 -0.94 17.30 3.45
N VAL A 70 -2.16 16.89 3.81
CA VAL A 70 -3.03 17.64 4.72
C VAL A 70 -2.60 17.41 6.17
N ALA A 71 -2.44 16.14 6.54
CA ALA A 71 -2.03 15.73 7.88
C ALA A 71 -1.10 14.52 7.80
N SER A 72 -0.27 14.34 8.83
CA SER A 72 0.74 13.29 8.91
C SER A 72 0.83 12.68 10.33
N GLU A 73 1.83 11.82 10.58
CA GLU A 73 2.08 11.24 11.90
C GLU A 73 2.26 12.31 12.99
N GLU A 74 2.82 13.47 12.62
CA GLU A 74 3.01 14.62 13.49
C GLU A 74 1.68 15.25 13.97
N ASP A 75 0.57 14.95 13.31
CA ASP A 75 -0.79 15.29 13.76
C ASP A 75 -1.42 14.16 14.61
N HIS A 76 -0.61 13.21 15.07
CA HIS A 76 -1.00 12.10 15.96
C HIS A 76 -1.95 11.05 15.36
N LEU A 77 -1.96 10.92 14.02
CA LEU A 77 -2.58 9.79 13.33
C LEU A 77 -1.82 8.50 13.63
N LYS A 78 -2.55 7.42 13.90
CA LYS A 78 -1.95 6.10 14.20
C LYS A 78 -2.17 5.09 13.08
N PHE A 79 -3.42 4.90 12.67
CA PHE A 79 -3.84 3.91 11.68
C PHE A 79 -5.18 4.32 11.02
N PRO A 80 -5.22 5.45 10.28
CA PRO A 80 -6.46 5.95 9.68
C PRO A 80 -7.01 5.00 8.60
N ARG A 81 -8.32 4.76 8.64
CA ARG A 81 -9.01 3.78 7.79
C ARG A 81 -10.08 4.37 6.89
N ALA A 82 -10.85 5.33 7.37
CA ALA A 82 -11.88 5.99 6.56
C ALA A 82 -11.93 7.48 6.86
N ILE A 83 -12.45 8.24 5.90
CA ILE A 83 -12.63 9.69 5.98
C ILE A 83 -13.96 10.07 5.32
N VAL A 84 -14.72 10.98 5.94
CA VAL A 84 -15.94 11.54 5.37
C VAL A 84 -16.05 13.01 5.74
N GLN A 85 -16.56 13.84 4.84
CA GLN A 85 -16.85 15.25 5.16
C GLN A 85 -18.12 15.37 6.01
N VAL A 86 -18.10 16.27 6.98
CA VAL A 86 -19.29 16.68 7.73
C VAL A 86 -20.17 17.56 6.82
N PRO A 87 -21.44 17.20 6.57
CA PRO A 87 -22.27 17.91 5.60
C PRO A 87 -22.38 19.42 5.87
N GLY A 88 -22.12 20.24 4.84
CA GLY A 88 -22.19 21.70 4.88
C GLY A 88 -21.13 22.35 5.77
N ARG A 89 -19.98 21.68 5.99
CA ARG A 89 -18.83 22.18 6.76
C ARG A 89 -17.54 21.71 6.11
N ASP A 90 -16.51 22.54 6.16
CA ASP A 90 -15.15 22.17 5.76
C ASP A 90 -14.41 21.41 6.88
N LEU A 91 -15.10 20.43 7.49
CA LEU A 91 -14.58 19.56 8.54
C LEU A 91 -14.77 18.11 8.11
N PHE A 92 -13.85 17.24 8.53
CA PHE A 92 -13.90 15.81 8.18
C PHE A 92 -13.85 14.96 9.44
N VAL A 93 -14.48 13.79 9.40
CA VAL A 93 -14.27 12.78 10.43
C VAL A 93 -13.39 11.69 9.86
N VAL A 94 -12.40 11.26 10.65
CA VAL A 94 -11.48 10.18 10.32
C VAL A 94 -11.66 9.05 11.33
N ALA A 95 -11.87 7.84 10.83
CA ALA A 95 -11.81 6.62 11.62
C ALA A 95 -10.34 6.20 11.76
N ASP A 96 -9.77 6.32 12.95
CA ASP A 96 -8.40 5.90 13.26
C ASP A 96 -8.43 4.63 14.11
N MET A 97 -8.01 3.50 13.53
CA MET A 97 -8.12 2.19 14.16
C MET A 97 -7.12 1.97 15.30
N GLY A 98 -6.09 2.80 15.42
CA GLY A 98 -4.97 2.59 16.36
C GLY A 98 -4.00 1.48 15.93
N GLY A 99 -4.52 0.35 15.42
CA GLY A 99 -3.74 -0.75 14.86
C GLY A 99 -4.45 -2.09 14.97
N TRP A 100 -3.88 -3.14 14.38
CA TRP A 100 -4.38 -4.51 14.58
C TRP A 100 -4.06 -5.00 15.99
N GLY A 101 -5.04 -5.60 16.67
CA GLY A 101 -4.89 -6.07 18.05
C GLY A 101 -5.24 -5.02 19.11
N HIS A 102 -5.60 -3.81 18.67
CA HIS A 102 -6.01 -2.69 19.50
C HIS A 102 -7.53 -2.58 19.54
N ALA A 103 -8.08 -2.35 20.73
CA ALA A 103 -9.49 -2.05 20.94
C ALA A 103 -9.72 -0.57 21.31
N ASP A 104 -8.65 0.21 21.38
CA ASP A 104 -8.60 1.64 21.75
C ASP A 104 -8.60 2.57 20.52
N GLY A 105 -9.30 2.18 19.45
CA GLY A 105 -9.48 3.01 18.26
C GLY A 105 -10.26 4.29 18.54
N ARG A 106 -10.24 5.22 17.59
CA ARG A 106 -10.75 6.59 17.75
C ARG A 106 -11.52 7.06 16.53
N LEU A 107 -12.48 7.96 16.76
CA LEU A 107 -13.02 8.84 15.72
C LEU A 107 -12.49 10.25 15.98
N LEU A 108 -11.91 10.87 14.95
CA LEU A 108 -11.24 12.16 15.04
C LEU A 108 -11.93 13.17 14.14
N LEU A 109 -12.14 14.39 14.63
CA LEU A 109 -12.56 15.54 13.81
C LEU A 109 -11.31 16.24 13.28
N LEU A 110 -11.16 16.26 11.96
CA LEU A 110 -10.16 17.00 11.23
C LEU A 110 -10.67 18.39 10.87
N ASP A 111 -9.98 19.41 11.37
CA ASP A 111 -10.03 20.78 10.86
C ASP A 111 -8.83 21.01 9.90
N PRO A 112 -9.07 21.11 8.58
CA PRO A 112 -8.01 21.33 7.60
C PRO A 112 -7.43 22.75 7.64
N HIS A 113 -8.07 23.70 8.32
CA HIS A 113 -7.60 25.08 8.48
C HIS A 113 -6.76 25.29 9.74
N ALA A 114 -6.86 24.38 10.71
CA ALA A 114 -6.07 24.43 11.93
C ALA A 114 -4.56 24.25 11.66
N PRO A 115 -3.68 24.83 12.48
CA PRO A 115 -2.24 24.62 12.33
C PRO A 115 -1.85 23.17 12.57
N GLN A 116 -0.75 22.74 11.95
CA GLN A 116 -0.20 21.39 12.13
C GLN A 116 0.03 21.06 13.62
N GLY A 117 -0.23 19.81 14.00
CA GLY A 117 -0.17 19.31 15.38
C GLY A 117 -1.42 19.64 16.19
N ARG A 118 -2.36 20.42 15.62
CA ARG A 118 -3.65 20.79 16.24
C ARG A 118 -4.85 20.55 15.31
N ARG A 119 -4.65 19.79 14.24
CA ARG A 119 -5.67 19.54 13.21
C ARG A 119 -6.77 18.58 13.68
N PHE A 120 -6.46 17.70 14.63
CA PHE A 120 -7.40 16.69 15.09
C PHE A 120 -7.89 16.95 16.51
N ASN A 121 -9.20 16.84 16.68
CA ASN A 121 -9.86 16.72 17.98
C ASN A 121 -10.43 15.29 18.13
N GLU A 122 -10.25 14.68 19.28
CA GLU A 122 -10.84 13.35 19.55
C GLU A 122 -12.35 13.50 19.79
N LEU A 123 -13.16 12.83 18.97
CA LEU A 123 -14.62 12.80 19.13
C LEU A 123 -15.01 11.65 20.05
N LEU A 124 -14.50 10.45 19.73
CA LEU A 124 -14.73 9.21 20.47
C LEU A 124 -13.40 8.45 20.60
N THR A 125 -13.19 7.83 21.76
CA THR A 125 -12.09 6.90 22.06
C THR A 125 -12.66 5.55 22.46
N ASP A 126 -11.81 4.53 22.52
CA ASP A 126 -12.20 3.16 22.89
C ASP A 126 -13.22 2.56 21.92
N VAL A 127 -13.05 2.89 20.65
CA VAL A 127 -13.86 2.37 19.54
C VAL A 127 -13.13 1.15 18.98
N GLU A 128 -13.75 -0.02 19.07
CA GLU A 128 -13.13 -1.26 18.62
C GLU A 128 -13.15 -1.39 17.08
N TYR A 129 -11.98 -1.42 16.45
CA TYR A 129 -11.78 -1.60 15.01
C TYR A 129 -12.67 -0.68 14.11
N PRO A 130 -12.65 0.65 14.28
CA PRO A 130 -13.44 1.55 13.46
C PRO A 130 -13.01 1.48 11.98
N PHE A 131 -13.99 1.36 11.08
CA PHE A 131 -13.76 1.35 9.64
C PHE A 131 -14.90 2.01 8.87
N GLY A 132 -16.10 1.43 8.90
CA GLY A 132 -17.25 1.99 8.19
C GLY A 132 -17.58 3.37 8.71
N LEU A 133 -17.64 4.36 7.81
CA LEU A 133 -17.85 5.75 8.13
C LEU A 133 -18.59 6.41 6.96
N VAL A 134 -19.86 6.75 7.13
CA VAL A 134 -20.73 7.28 6.06
C VAL A 134 -21.72 8.32 6.60
N ILE A 135 -22.22 9.18 5.74
CA ILE A 135 -23.37 10.04 6.04
C ILE A 135 -24.65 9.25 5.71
N GLY A 136 -25.53 9.10 6.70
CA GLY A 136 -26.79 8.38 6.56
C GLY A 136 -27.89 9.22 5.90
N PRO A 137 -29.05 8.59 5.62
CA PRO A 137 -30.21 9.25 4.99
C PRO A 137 -30.82 10.38 5.84
N ASP A 138 -30.58 10.38 7.15
CA ASP A 138 -30.96 11.44 8.09
C ASP A 138 -29.92 12.57 8.20
N ARG A 139 -28.91 12.57 7.31
CA ARG A 139 -27.75 13.48 7.29
C ARG A 139 -26.85 13.41 8.54
N LYS A 140 -27.01 12.41 9.41
CA LYS A 140 -26.10 12.16 10.52
C LYS A 140 -24.93 11.29 10.08
N LEU A 141 -23.85 11.31 10.85
CA LEU A 141 -22.69 10.47 10.62
C LEU A 141 -22.87 9.12 11.30
N TYR A 142 -22.71 8.05 10.53
CA TYR A 142 -22.74 6.66 10.98
C TYR A 142 -21.33 6.09 10.97
N ALA A 143 -20.99 5.36 12.03
CA ALA A 143 -19.72 4.66 12.18
C ALA A 143 -19.94 3.20 12.59
N SER A 144 -19.00 2.32 12.23
CA SER A 144 -18.98 0.93 12.68
C SER A 144 -17.88 0.66 13.71
N THR A 145 -18.13 -0.29 14.61
CA THR A 145 -17.08 -1.10 15.25
C THR A 145 -16.96 -2.46 14.52
N ALA A 146 -16.22 -3.42 15.09
CA ALA A 146 -16.25 -4.80 14.62
C ALA A 146 -17.65 -5.46 14.73
N GLU A 147 -18.50 -5.00 15.65
CA GLU A 147 -19.77 -5.67 16.01
C GLU A 147 -21.01 -4.77 15.97
N THR A 148 -20.81 -3.45 15.86
CA THR A 148 -21.90 -2.47 15.97
C THR A 148 -21.88 -1.45 14.83
N ILE A 149 -23.04 -0.88 14.54
CA ILE A 149 -23.18 0.36 13.78
C ILE A 149 -23.95 1.33 14.67
N PHE A 150 -23.44 2.55 14.77
CA PHE A 150 -24.03 3.63 15.55
C PHE A 150 -23.94 4.94 14.76
N ARG A 151 -24.76 5.92 15.14
CA ARG A 151 -24.66 7.30 14.63
C ARG A 151 -24.46 8.28 15.77
N PHE A 152 -23.89 9.43 15.48
CA PHE A 152 -23.67 10.47 16.48
C PHE A 152 -23.55 11.86 15.82
N ASP A 153 -23.59 12.91 16.62
CA ASP A 153 -23.33 14.28 16.19
C ASP A 153 -21.85 14.63 16.43
N PRO A 154 -21.02 14.77 15.38
CA PRO A 154 -19.61 15.10 15.53
C PRO A 154 -19.36 16.56 15.92
N LEU A 155 -20.37 17.43 15.87
CA LEU A 155 -20.26 18.86 16.18
C LEU A 155 -20.86 19.23 17.54
N ALA A 156 -21.45 18.27 18.26
CA ALA A 156 -21.95 18.51 19.60
C ALA A 156 -20.80 18.80 20.58
N ASP A 157 -21.05 19.61 21.62
CA ASP A 157 -20.08 19.88 22.68
C ASP A 157 -19.59 18.59 23.38
N ASN A 158 -20.45 17.57 23.41
CA ASN A 158 -20.13 16.23 23.91
C ASN A 158 -20.60 15.17 22.89
N PRO A 159 -19.78 14.83 21.87
CA PRO A 159 -20.16 13.87 20.84
C PRO A 159 -20.53 12.50 21.42
N ARG A 160 -19.80 12.04 22.45
CA ARG A 160 -20.07 10.76 23.15
C ARG A 160 -21.48 10.70 23.73
N GLY A 161 -22.01 11.82 24.22
CA GLY A 161 -23.37 11.91 24.75
C GLY A 161 -24.48 11.79 23.68
N THR A 162 -24.13 11.86 22.39
CA THR A 162 -25.08 11.80 21.27
C THR A 162 -25.08 10.45 20.54
N VAL A 163 -24.28 9.49 21.00
CA VAL A 163 -24.16 8.18 20.36
C VAL A 163 -25.47 7.41 20.46
N GLU A 164 -26.03 7.08 19.30
CA GLU A 164 -27.24 6.28 19.12
C GLU A 164 -26.86 4.97 18.42
N THR A 165 -26.93 3.85 19.13
CA THR A 165 -26.65 2.54 18.54
C THR A 165 -27.80 2.08 17.64
N ILE A 166 -27.46 1.57 16.45
CA ILE A 166 -28.43 1.19 15.41
C ILE A 166 -28.47 -0.32 15.20
N ILE A 167 -27.30 -0.97 15.19
CA ILE A 167 -27.14 -2.42 15.07
C ILE A 167 -26.09 -2.86 16.09
N ARG A 168 -26.30 -4.01 16.74
CA ARG A 168 -25.32 -4.67 17.61
C ARG A 168 -25.17 -6.13 17.21
N HIS A 169 -24.26 -6.81 17.89
CA HIS A 169 -24.03 -8.26 17.83
C HIS A 169 -23.77 -8.81 16.42
N MET A 170 -23.17 -8.01 15.53
CA MET A 170 -22.63 -8.54 14.28
C MET A 170 -21.38 -9.40 14.56
N PRO A 171 -21.03 -10.37 13.69
CA PRO A 171 -19.82 -11.18 13.87
C PRO A 171 -18.54 -10.33 13.94
N GLY A 172 -17.94 -10.24 15.12
CA GLY A 172 -16.73 -9.47 15.37
C GLY A 172 -15.44 -10.26 15.16
N ARG A 173 -14.43 -9.93 15.96
CA ARG A 173 -13.16 -10.67 15.98
C ARG A 173 -13.29 -12.01 16.69
N ARG A 174 -14.11 -12.09 17.74
CA ARG A 174 -14.41 -13.32 18.46
C ARG A 174 -15.77 -13.82 18.02
N ILE A 175 -15.83 -15.04 17.49
CA ILE A 175 -17.05 -15.60 16.93
C ILE A 175 -17.23 -17.07 17.34
N SER A 176 -18.48 -17.52 17.28
CA SER A 176 -18.83 -18.94 17.33
C SER A 176 -19.48 -19.32 16.01
N LEU A 177 -18.89 -20.29 15.32
CA LEU A 177 -19.41 -20.82 14.07
C LEU A 177 -20.68 -21.67 14.29
N PRO A 178 -21.48 -21.94 13.25
CA PRO A 178 -22.68 -22.79 13.37
C PRO A 178 -22.41 -24.21 13.91
N ASP A 179 -21.20 -24.73 13.69
CA ASP A 179 -20.74 -26.03 14.23
C ASP A 179 -20.22 -25.96 15.68
N ARG A 180 -20.36 -24.80 16.34
CA ARG A 180 -19.89 -24.46 17.69
C ARG A 180 -18.38 -24.29 17.83
N THR A 181 -17.62 -24.28 16.74
CA THR A 181 -16.21 -23.91 16.78
C THR A 181 -16.08 -22.45 17.24
N ARG A 182 -15.24 -22.22 18.25
CA ARG A 182 -14.90 -20.87 18.72
C ARG A 182 -13.64 -20.38 18.01
N ILE A 183 -13.69 -19.16 17.51
CA ILE A 183 -12.58 -18.47 16.86
C ILE A 183 -12.34 -17.19 17.64
N ASP A 184 -11.15 -17.07 18.23
CA ASP A 184 -10.77 -15.90 19.02
C ASP A 184 -10.27 -14.74 18.13
N GLU A 185 -9.77 -15.07 16.93
CA GLU A 185 -9.21 -14.11 15.98
C GLU A 185 -9.71 -14.38 14.55
N SER A 186 -10.92 -13.90 14.27
CA SER A 186 -11.48 -13.85 12.92
C SER A 186 -10.62 -12.93 12.03
N ALA A 187 -10.33 -13.39 10.80
CA ALA A 187 -9.43 -12.71 9.87
C ALA A 187 -9.96 -11.35 9.39
N HIS A 188 -11.28 -11.21 9.17
CA HIS A 188 -11.87 -10.04 8.54
C HIS A 188 -13.00 -9.41 9.39
N PRO A 189 -12.67 -8.77 10.53
CA PRO A 189 -13.68 -8.26 11.47
C PRO A 189 -14.27 -6.89 11.06
N LEU A 190 -13.68 -6.18 10.09
CA LEU A 190 -14.08 -4.82 9.74
C LEU A 190 -15.45 -4.78 9.05
N LYS A 191 -16.19 -3.69 9.27
CA LYS A 191 -17.59 -3.52 8.82
C LYS A 191 -17.78 -2.29 7.93
N PRO A 192 -17.25 -2.24 6.71
CA PRO A 192 -17.74 -1.29 5.72
C PRO A 192 -19.22 -1.55 5.42
N PHE A 193 -19.95 -0.46 5.20
CA PHE A 193 -21.38 -0.52 4.89
C PHE A 193 -21.78 0.68 4.02
N VAL A 194 -22.88 0.51 3.29
CA VAL A 194 -23.46 1.53 2.42
C VAL A 194 -24.98 1.57 2.57
N PHE A 195 -25.56 2.75 2.34
CA PHE A 195 -27.00 2.95 2.27
C PHE A 195 -27.46 3.00 0.81
N ASP A 196 -28.61 2.38 0.51
CA ASP A 196 -29.33 2.75 -0.72
C ASP A 196 -30.23 3.97 -0.50
N ARG A 197 -30.83 4.46 -1.59
CA ARG A 197 -31.71 5.64 -1.54
C ARG A 197 -33.00 5.44 -0.73
N ASN A 198 -33.36 4.19 -0.41
CA ASN A 198 -34.50 3.86 0.45
C ASN A 198 -34.08 3.73 1.93
N GLY A 199 -32.80 3.97 2.24
CA GLY A 199 -32.24 3.85 3.58
C GLY A 199 -31.93 2.42 4.03
N ARG A 200 -32.01 1.43 3.12
CA ARG A 200 -31.57 0.06 3.43
C ARG A 200 -30.06 0.02 3.58
N LEU A 201 -29.59 -0.78 4.52
CA LEU A 201 -28.19 -0.87 4.88
C LEU A 201 -27.61 -2.20 4.41
N PHE A 202 -26.50 -2.12 3.66
CA PHE A 202 -25.75 -3.27 3.17
C PHE A 202 -24.40 -3.30 3.87
N VAL A 203 -24.14 -4.37 4.65
CA VAL A 203 -22.96 -4.47 5.52
C VAL A 203 -22.10 -5.64 5.10
N ASN A 204 -20.80 -5.40 4.91
CA ASN A 204 -19.82 -6.48 4.73
C ASN A 204 -19.69 -7.31 6.02
N ILE A 205 -19.87 -8.62 5.90
CA ILE A 205 -19.50 -9.59 6.93
C ILE A 205 -18.39 -10.47 6.34
N GLY A 206 -17.15 -10.03 6.53
CA GLY A 206 -15.97 -10.72 6.01
C GLY A 206 -15.83 -12.16 6.54
N SER A 207 -15.06 -12.98 5.83
CA SER A 207 -14.80 -14.36 6.20
C SER A 207 -14.01 -14.48 7.51
N HIS A 208 -14.22 -15.57 8.22
CA HIS A 208 -13.47 -15.86 9.46
C HIS A 208 -12.00 -16.25 9.21
N SER A 209 -11.67 -16.68 8.00
CA SER A 209 -10.37 -17.22 7.59
C SER A 209 -10.07 -16.91 6.12
N ASP A 210 -8.86 -17.22 5.67
CA ASP A 210 -8.44 -16.98 4.29
C ASP A 210 -9.23 -17.84 3.27
N ASP A 211 -9.32 -19.14 3.51
CA ASP A 211 -9.73 -20.14 2.53
C ASP A 211 -10.76 -21.17 3.06
N CYS A 212 -11.15 -21.05 4.33
CA CYS A 212 -12.03 -22.00 5.02
C CYS A 212 -11.56 -23.48 4.94
N VAL A 213 -10.25 -23.71 4.79
CA VAL A 213 -9.69 -25.06 4.71
C VAL A 213 -9.68 -25.71 6.08
N THR A 214 -10.26 -26.91 6.15
CA THR A 214 -10.23 -27.79 7.33
C THR A 214 -9.39 -29.04 7.04
N PRO A 215 -8.98 -29.82 8.06
CA PRO A 215 -8.26 -31.08 7.83
C PRO A 215 -8.99 -32.00 6.85
N ALA A 216 -8.23 -32.60 5.93
CA ALA A 216 -8.77 -33.47 4.89
C ALA A 216 -9.31 -34.80 5.48
N PRO A 217 -10.33 -35.42 4.85
CA PRO A 217 -10.98 -34.99 3.61
C PRO A 217 -12.08 -33.94 3.82
N ILE A 218 -12.06 -32.87 3.03
CA ILE A 218 -13.11 -31.84 3.03
C ILE A 218 -14.29 -32.36 2.19
N THR A 219 -15.37 -32.74 2.87
CA THR A 219 -16.57 -33.33 2.25
C THR A 219 -17.84 -32.50 2.45
N ARG A 220 -17.76 -31.42 3.23
CA ARG A 220 -18.89 -30.55 3.56
C ARG A 220 -18.59 -29.11 3.14
N PRO A 221 -19.64 -28.31 2.85
CA PRO A 221 -19.50 -26.87 2.67
C PRO A 221 -18.83 -26.16 3.86
N CYS A 222 -18.33 -24.95 3.61
CA CYS A 222 -17.73 -24.11 4.62
C CYS A 222 -18.82 -23.66 5.61
N ALA A 223 -18.85 -24.25 6.81
CA ALA A 223 -19.95 -24.03 7.76
C ALA A 223 -20.17 -22.54 8.09
N ALA A 224 -19.09 -21.75 8.16
CA ALA A 224 -19.17 -20.31 8.41
C ALA A 224 -19.83 -19.51 7.27
N ALA A 225 -19.85 -20.03 6.05
CA ALA A 225 -20.41 -19.38 4.87
C ALA A 225 -21.86 -19.82 4.56
N GLU A 226 -22.49 -20.58 5.46
CA GLU A 226 -23.83 -21.12 5.27
C GLU A 226 -24.86 -20.54 6.26
N GLY A 227 -26.13 -20.59 5.85
CA GLY A 227 -27.27 -20.24 6.70
C GLY A 227 -27.55 -18.73 6.81
N ALA A 228 -28.47 -18.39 7.72
CA ALA A 228 -28.97 -17.02 7.89
C ALA A 228 -27.94 -16.04 8.49
N SER A 229 -26.87 -16.56 9.08
CA SER A 229 -25.76 -15.78 9.63
C SER A 229 -24.44 -16.07 8.90
N ALA A 230 -24.51 -16.43 7.62
CA ALA A 230 -23.34 -16.71 6.80
C ALA A 230 -22.37 -15.51 6.82
N MET A 231 -21.10 -15.79 7.06
CA MET A 231 -19.98 -14.88 6.82
C MET A 231 -19.54 -14.97 5.35
N ALA A 232 -18.51 -14.20 4.97
CA ALA A 232 -18.12 -14.01 3.57
C ALA A 232 -19.32 -13.58 2.72
N SER A 233 -20.03 -12.55 3.20
CA SER A 233 -21.33 -12.17 2.70
C SER A 233 -21.61 -10.69 2.89
N ILE A 234 -22.67 -10.23 2.24
CA ILE A 234 -23.27 -8.92 2.49
C ILE A 234 -24.60 -9.15 3.19
N TRP A 235 -24.76 -8.58 4.38
CA TRP A 235 -26.02 -8.59 5.12
C TRP A 235 -26.84 -7.34 4.78
N LEU A 236 -28.14 -7.55 4.56
CA LEU A 236 -29.12 -6.49 4.32
C LEU A 236 -29.98 -6.29 5.57
N TYR A 237 -30.00 -5.05 6.06
CA TYR A 237 -30.94 -4.57 7.06
C TYR A 237 -31.92 -3.59 6.41
N THR A 238 -33.20 -3.74 6.69
CA THR A 238 -34.25 -2.86 6.15
C THR A 238 -34.80 -1.97 7.26
N PRO A 239 -34.77 -0.63 7.13
CA PRO A 239 -35.33 0.26 8.12
C PRO A 239 -36.87 0.20 8.11
N PRO A 240 -37.54 0.70 9.17
CA PRO A 240 -38.97 0.98 9.14
C PRO A 240 -39.35 2.00 8.06
N ALA A 241 -40.66 2.22 7.90
CA ALA A 241 -41.18 3.29 7.05
C ALA A 241 -40.54 4.64 7.40
N GLY A 242 -40.05 5.35 6.38
CA GLY A 242 -39.29 6.59 6.52
C GLY A 242 -37.78 6.46 6.26
N GLY A 243 -37.26 5.25 6.06
CA GLY A 243 -35.89 5.04 5.58
C GLY A 243 -34.79 5.34 6.61
N VAL A 244 -35.15 5.54 7.88
CA VAL A 244 -34.22 5.85 8.96
C VAL A 244 -34.41 4.83 10.08
N PHE A 245 -33.31 4.20 10.48
CA PHE A 245 -33.34 3.27 11.61
C PHE A 245 -33.55 4.02 12.94
N PRO A 246 -34.41 3.50 13.84
CA PRO A 246 -34.50 4.01 15.20
C PRO A 246 -33.24 3.65 16.00
N ALA A 247 -32.92 4.46 17.00
CA ALA A 247 -31.90 4.12 17.98
C ALA A 247 -32.39 2.97 18.89
N LEU A 248 -31.54 1.98 19.12
CA LEU A 248 -31.82 0.86 20.01
C LEU A 248 -31.75 1.30 21.48
N LYS A 249 -32.77 0.92 22.24
CA LYS A 249 -32.79 1.04 23.70
C LYS A 249 -32.24 -0.22 24.37
N PRO A 250 -31.85 -0.15 25.65
CA PRO A 250 -31.53 -1.34 26.42
C PRO A 250 -32.68 -2.36 26.38
N GLY A 251 -32.39 -3.59 25.97
CA GLY A 251 -33.38 -4.67 25.84
C GLY A 251 -34.04 -4.80 24.46
N ASP A 252 -33.89 -3.81 23.57
CA ASP A 252 -34.40 -3.94 22.20
C ASP A 252 -33.64 -5.04 21.43
N PRO A 253 -34.33 -5.89 20.64
CA PRO A 253 -33.67 -6.80 19.73
C PRO A 253 -32.97 -6.01 18.62
N ASP A 254 -31.90 -6.58 18.06
CA ASP A 254 -31.29 -5.98 16.88
C ASP A 254 -32.25 -6.02 15.68
N PRO A 255 -32.15 -5.06 14.74
CA PRO A 255 -32.94 -5.10 13.53
C PRO A 255 -32.68 -6.42 12.78
N PRO A 256 -33.73 -7.09 12.27
CA PRO A 256 -33.55 -8.34 11.54
C PRO A 256 -32.73 -8.10 10.26
N HIS A 257 -31.88 -9.06 9.92
CA HIS A 257 -31.12 -9.05 8.68
C HIS A 257 -31.47 -10.23 7.78
N THR A 258 -31.06 -10.12 6.52
CA THR A 258 -31.01 -11.23 5.56
C THR A 258 -29.64 -11.27 4.91
N VAL A 259 -29.17 -12.45 4.52
CA VAL A 259 -27.97 -12.56 3.68
C VAL A 259 -28.36 -12.16 2.26
N TYR A 260 -27.90 -11.00 1.81
CA TYR A 260 -28.21 -10.46 0.49
C TYR A 260 -27.43 -11.19 -0.61
N ALA A 261 -26.13 -11.41 -0.40
CA ALA A 261 -25.24 -12.14 -1.29
C ALA A 261 -24.16 -12.86 -0.47
N ARG A 262 -23.63 -13.98 -0.96
CA ARG A 262 -22.65 -14.81 -0.25
C ARG A 262 -21.50 -15.26 -1.15
N GLY A 263 -20.46 -15.83 -0.55
CA GLY A 263 -19.25 -16.24 -1.27
C GLY A 263 -18.36 -15.07 -1.67
N LEU A 264 -18.40 -14.00 -0.87
CA LEU A 264 -17.61 -12.77 -1.00
C LEU A 264 -16.65 -12.71 0.18
N ARG A 265 -15.38 -13.08 0.00
CA ARG A 265 -14.41 -13.30 1.10
C ARG A 265 -14.33 -12.09 2.04
N ASN A 266 -14.09 -10.91 1.51
CA ASN A 266 -13.98 -9.68 2.27
C ASN A 266 -14.29 -8.44 1.41
N SER A 267 -15.51 -7.94 1.54
CA SER A 267 -16.08 -6.86 0.74
C SER A 267 -15.73 -5.48 1.30
N MET A 268 -14.46 -5.10 1.24
CA MET A 268 -14.01 -3.83 1.83
C MET A 268 -14.42 -2.60 1.02
N ALA A 269 -14.47 -2.75 -0.30
CA ALA A 269 -14.89 -1.71 -1.24
C ALA A 269 -16.31 -2.01 -1.73
N LEU A 270 -17.28 -1.19 -1.31
CA LEU A 270 -18.69 -1.30 -1.65
C LEU A 270 -19.19 0.04 -2.19
N VAL A 271 -19.95 0.03 -3.28
CA VAL A 271 -20.66 1.23 -3.76
C VAL A 271 -22.00 0.86 -4.38
N LEU A 272 -22.98 1.73 -4.16
CA LEU A 272 -24.31 1.67 -4.77
C LEU A 272 -24.44 2.83 -5.74
N HIS A 273 -24.94 2.56 -6.95
CA HIS A 273 -25.35 3.62 -7.84
C HIS A 273 -26.49 4.42 -7.19
N PRO A 274 -26.55 5.76 -7.32
CA PRO A 274 -27.59 6.58 -6.66
C PRO A 274 -29.04 6.17 -6.96
N MET A 275 -29.26 5.53 -8.12
CA MET A 275 -30.58 5.03 -8.53
C MET A 275 -30.92 3.63 -8.02
N PHE A 276 -29.96 2.90 -7.43
CA PHE A 276 -30.25 1.60 -6.82
C PHE A 276 -31.28 1.76 -5.66
N PRO A 277 -32.31 0.90 -5.56
CA PRO A 277 -32.46 -0.41 -6.19
C PRO A 277 -33.35 -0.47 -7.44
N ASP A 278 -33.48 0.63 -8.20
CA ASP A 278 -34.16 0.55 -9.49
C ASP A 278 -33.52 -0.53 -10.37
N ALA A 279 -34.37 -1.22 -11.13
CA ALA A 279 -33.95 -2.36 -11.94
C ALA A 279 -32.83 -1.94 -12.91
N GLY A 280 -31.76 -2.74 -12.93
CA GLY A 280 -30.62 -2.52 -13.80
C GLY A 280 -29.54 -1.61 -13.25
N TYR A 281 -29.71 -0.92 -12.12
CA TYR A 281 -28.63 -0.09 -11.57
C TYR A 281 -27.63 -0.87 -10.70
N ALA A 282 -26.38 -0.44 -10.73
CA ALA A 282 -25.27 -1.18 -10.15
C ALA A 282 -25.24 -1.15 -8.61
N PHE A 283 -25.08 -2.35 -8.03
CA PHE A 283 -24.45 -2.55 -6.73
C PHE A 283 -23.12 -3.24 -6.98
N LEU A 284 -22.01 -2.57 -6.69
CA LEU A 284 -20.66 -3.11 -6.91
C LEU A 284 -19.98 -3.41 -5.59
N GLN A 285 -19.22 -4.50 -5.62
CA GLN A 285 -18.30 -4.91 -4.58
C GLN A 285 -16.94 -5.18 -5.23
N ALA A 286 -15.84 -4.72 -4.63
CA ALA A 286 -14.53 -5.22 -4.97
C ALA A 286 -13.97 -6.10 -3.85
N GLU A 287 -13.49 -7.26 -4.27
CA GLU A 287 -13.11 -8.39 -3.43
C GLU A 287 -11.64 -8.31 -3.02
N ASN A 288 -11.35 -8.69 -1.77
CA ASN A 288 -10.00 -9.06 -1.36
C ASN A 288 -9.98 -10.60 -1.34
N GLY A 289 -9.51 -11.19 -2.44
CA GLY A 289 -9.53 -12.62 -2.71
C GLY A 289 -8.64 -13.46 -1.79
N ARG A 290 -8.61 -14.78 -2.05
CA ARG A 290 -7.81 -15.74 -1.26
C ARG A 290 -6.31 -15.46 -1.38
N ASP A 291 -5.56 -15.73 -0.32
CA ASP A 291 -4.12 -15.51 -0.29
C ASP A 291 -3.33 -16.66 -0.92
N LEU A 292 -3.18 -16.62 -2.25
CA LEU A 292 -2.22 -17.51 -2.92
C LEU A 292 -0.77 -17.03 -2.72
N PRO A 293 0.19 -17.96 -2.68
CA PRO A 293 1.61 -17.62 -2.61
C PRO A 293 2.13 -16.92 -3.87
N ASP A 294 1.56 -17.23 -5.03
CA ASP A 294 1.84 -16.54 -6.29
C ASP A 294 1.50 -15.05 -6.14
N ILE A 295 2.36 -14.16 -6.64
CA ILE A 295 2.14 -12.70 -6.59
C ILE A 295 1.27 -12.20 -7.73
N LEU A 296 1.07 -13.02 -8.75
CA LEU A 296 0.26 -12.73 -9.93
C LEU A 296 -1.08 -13.48 -9.93
N LYS A 297 -1.41 -14.19 -8.85
CA LYS A 297 -2.68 -14.90 -8.66
C LYS A 297 -3.09 -14.93 -7.18
N PRO A 298 -4.38 -15.00 -6.84
CA PRO A 298 -5.48 -14.80 -7.76
C PRO A 298 -5.57 -13.32 -8.15
N ASN A 299 -6.28 -13.03 -9.22
CA ASN A 299 -6.74 -11.68 -9.47
C ASN A 299 -7.71 -11.27 -8.36
N GLU A 300 -7.78 -9.97 -8.09
CA GLU A 300 -8.89 -9.43 -7.31
C GLU A 300 -10.11 -9.32 -8.24
N GLU A 301 -11.29 -9.05 -7.70
CA GLU A 301 -12.55 -9.11 -8.46
C GLU A 301 -13.40 -7.85 -8.24
N ILE A 302 -14.08 -7.39 -9.29
CA ILE A 302 -15.23 -6.47 -9.18
C ILE A 302 -16.49 -7.28 -9.48
N ASN A 303 -17.36 -7.38 -8.49
CA ASN A 303 -18.62 -8.12 -8.54
C ASN A 303 -19.80 -7.18 -8.74
N ALA A 304 -20.66 -7.49 -9.72
CA ALA A 304 -22.00 -6.92 -9.81
C ALA A 304 -22.93 -7.72 -8.89
N VAL A 305 -23.27 -7.14 -7.73
CA VAL A 305 -23.94 -7.83 -6.63
C VAL A 305 -25.45 -7.96 -6.90
N GLU A 306 -25.93 -9.20 -6.95
CA GLU A 306 -27.32 -9.59 -7.13
C GLU A 306 -27.82 -10.35 -5.89
N GLN A 307 -29.08 -10.10 -5.52
CA GLN A 307 -29.69 -10.77 -4.37
C GLN A 307 -29.72 -12.30 -4.57
N GLY A 308 -29.33 -13.04 -3.55
CA GLY A 308 -29.38 -14.50 -3.48
C GLY A 308 -28.27 -15.23 -4.23
N ARG A 309 -27.38 -14.52 -4.94
CA ARG A 309 -26.27 -15.13 -5.69
C ARG A 309 -25.09 -15.52 -4.79
N HIS A 310 -24.26 -16.42 -5.30
CA HIS A 310 -23.01 -16.86 -4.71
C HIS A 310 -21.83 -16.43 -5.59
N TYR A 311 -20.80 -15.81 -5.00
CA TYR A 311 -19.67 -15.19 -5.73
C TYR A 311 -18.38 -16.02 -5.72
N GLY A 312 -18.44 -17.22 -5.15
CA GLY A 312 -17.46 -18.28 -5.41
C GLY A 312 -16.66 -18.68 -4.19
N TRP A 313 -16.23 -17.75 -3.35
CA TRP A 313 -15.43 -18.08 -2.18
C TRP A 313 -16.15 -19.05 -1.23
N PRO A 314 -15.48 -20.07 -0.65
CA PRO A 314 -14.06 -20.43 -0.84
C PRO A 314 -13.81 -21.39 -2.02
N TYR A 315 -14.85 -21.73 -2.78
CA TYR A 315 -14.85 -22.79 -3.78
C TYR A 315 -14.27 -22.39 -5.13
N CYS A 316 -14.39 -21.12 -5.48
CA CYS A 316 -13.96 -20.55 -6.75
C CYS A 316 -13.16 -19.27 -6.50
N TYR A 317 -12.25 -18.95 -7.41
CA TYR A 317 -11.56 -17.67 -7.49
C TYR A 317 -11.34 -17.28 -8.96
N ASP A 318 -10.99 -16.01 -9.20
CA ASP A 318 -10.95 -15.38 -10.52
C ASP A 318 -12.34 -15.43 -11.18
N LEU A 319 -12.48 -16.06 -12.36
CA LEU A 319 -13.74 -16.13 -13.10
C LEU A 319 -14.48 -17.45 -12.92
N SER A 320 -13.73 -18.55 -12.78
CA SER A 320 -14.29 -19.91 -12.80
C SER A 320 -13.32 -20.96 -12.27
N THR A 321 -12.21 -20.53 -11.64
CA THR A 321 -11.14 -21.45 -11.24
C THR A 321 -11.54 -22.18 -9.95
N PRO A 322 -11.67 -23.52 -9.95
CA PRO A 322 -12.06 -24.24 -8.75
C PRO A 322 -10.90 -24.40 -7.77
N SER A 323 -11.16 -24.12 -6.49
CA SER A 323 -10.26 -24.42 -5.38
C SER A 323 -10.10 -25.95 -5.25
N PRO A 324 -8.89 -26.52 -5.48
CA PRO A 324 -8.68 -27.97 -5.49
C PRO A 324 -9.05 -28.66 -4.17
N GLU A 325 -8.92 -27.94 -3.06
CA GLU A 325 -9.19 -28.40 -1.69
C GLU A 325 -10.67 -28.81 -1.52
N PHE A 326 -11.58 -28.20 -2.28
CA PHE A 326 -13.03 -28.41 -2.21
C PHE A 326 -13.57 -29.33 -3.30
N ARG A 327 -12.72 -30.12 -3.97
CA ARG A 327 -13.13 -30.99 -5.09
C ARG A 327 -14.35 -31.87 -4.79
N LEU A 328 -14.43 -32.47 -3.60
CA LEU A 328 -15.57 -33.35 -3.24
C LEU A 328 -16.86 -32.56 -3.01
N VAL A 329 -16.77 -31.34 -2.46
CA VAL A 329 -17.89 -30.41 -2.30
C VAL A 329 -18.40 -29.97 -3.66
N LEU A 330 -17.50 -29.65 -4.58
CA LEU A 330 -17.82 -29.25 -5.96
C LEU A 330 -18.37 -30.38 -6.83
N GLN A 331 -18.35 -31.64 -6.36
CA GLN A 331 -18.89 -32.80 -7.07
C GLN A 331 -20.29 -33.22 -6.60
N SER A 332 -20.80 -32.63 -5.52
CA SER A 332 -22.05 -33.08 -4.88
C SER A 332 -22.85 -31.94 -4.23
N GLY A 333 -24.11 -32.22 -3.87
CA GLY A 333 -24.98 -31.27 -3.18
C GLY A 333 -25.27 -29.98 -3.97
N ILE A 334 -25.58 -28.91 -3.23
CA ILE A 334 -25.97 -27.61 -3.81
C ILE A 334 -24.82 -26.91 -4.55
N TYR A 335 -23.57 -27.27 -4.26
CA TYR A 335 -22.36 -26.68 -4.85
C TYR A 335 -21.78 -27.53 -5.99
N LYS A 336 -22.47 -28.58 -6.43
CA LYS A 336 -22.07 -29.35 -7.59
C LYS A 336 -21.84 -28.41 -8.78
N SER A 337 -20.64 -28.46 -9.36
CA SER A 337 -20.23 -27.65 -10.50
C SER A 337 -20.36 -26.14 -10.28
N LEU A 338 -20.19 -25.66 -9.03
CA LEU A 338 -20.39 -24.24 -8.68
C LEU A 338 -19.67 -23.29 -9.65
N CYS A 339 -18.37 -23.50 -9.84
CA CYS A 339 -17.51 -22.58 -10.59
C CYS A 339 -17.73 -22.63 -12.12
N THR A 340 -18.59 -23.51 -12.64
CA THR A 340 -18.70 -23.72 -14.10
C THR A 340 -20.14 -23.72 -14.63
N ALA A 341 -21.06 -24.44 -14.00
CA ALA A 341 -22.38 -24.70 -14.57
C ALA A 341 -23.55 -24.48 -13.60
N ASN A 342 -23.27 -24.14 -12.33
CA ASN A 342 -24.31 -23.97 -11.34
C ASN A 342 -24.93 -22.57 -11.41
N ALA A 343 -26.26 -22.50 -11.49
CA ALA A 343 -26.99 -21.24 -11.58
C ALA A 343 -26.89 -20.35 -10.32
N LEU A 344 -26.45 -20.90 -9.17
CA LEU A 344 -26.18 -20.10 -7.97
C LEU A 344 -24.97 -19.18 -8.15
N TYR A 345 -23.98 -19.60 -8.95
CA TYR A 345 -22.76 -18.85 -9.13
C TYR A 345 -22.98 -17.64 -10.03
N LYS A 346 -22.45 -16.49 -9.59
CA LYS A 346 -22.31 -15.29 -10.40
C LYS A 346 -20.82 -15.00 -10.53
N ALA A 347 -20.29 -15.14 -11.75
CA ALA A 347 -18.92 -14.74 -12.05
C ALA A 347 -18.75 -13.22 -11.86
N PRO A 348 -17.55 -12.74 -11.51
CA PRO A 348 -17.29 -11.31 -11.39
C PRO A 348 -17.49 -10.59 -12.72
N LEU A 349 -17.85 -9.32 -12.64
CA LEU A 349 -18.01 -8.44 -13.79
C LEU A 349 -16.67 -8.14 -14.46
N SER A 350 -15.62 -7.96 -13.65
CA SER A 350 -14.26 -7.69 -14.11
C SER A 350 -13.26 -8.20 -13.09
N LEU A 351 -12.04 -8.49 -13.56
CA LEU A 351 -10.88 -8.70 -12.69
C LEU A 351 -10.18 -7.37 -12.36
N LEU A 352 -9.48 -7.38 -11.24
CA LEU A 352 -8.60 -6.34 -10.72
C LEU A 352 -7.18 -6.92 -10.52
N PRO A 353 -6.13 -6.08 -10.54
CA PRO A 353 -4.76 -6.56 -10.40
C PRO A 353 -4.58 -7.48 -9.18
N PRO A 354 -3.90 -8.63 -9.31
CA PRO A 354 -3.70 -9.61 -8.24
C PRO A 354 -3.16 -9.01 -6.95
N HIS A 355 -3.72 -9.35 -5.79
CA HIS A 355 -3.31 -8.80 -4.48
C HIS A 355 -3.34 -7.26 -4.39
N GLY A 356 -4.17 -6.63 -5.22
CA GLY A 356 -4.39 -5.18 -5.20
C GLY A 356 -5.06 -4.71 -3.91
N ALA A 357 -5.75 -5.60 -3.19
CA ALA A 357 -6.48 -5.31 -1.95
C ALA A 357 -7.35 -4.04 -2.04
N PRO A 358 -8.46 -4.07 -2.80
CA PRO A 358 -9.34 -2.92 -2.94
C PRO A 358 -10.03 -2.60 -1.62
N LEU A 359 -9.83 -1.40 -1.08
CA LEU A 359 -10.38 -0.99 0.23
C LEU A 359 -11.38 0.17 0.18
N ALA A 360 -11.50 0.84 -0.96
CA ALA A 360 -12.55 1.84 -1.18
C ALA A 360 -12.93 1.90 -2.66
N MET A 361 -14.19 2.26 -2.88
CA MET A 361 -14.79 2.44 -4.19
C MET A 361 -15.84 3.55 -4.11
N MET A 362 -15.85 4.47 -5.06
CA MET A 362 -16.85 5.55 -5.12
C MET A 362 -17.10 6.02 -6.55
N TYR A 363 -18.32 6.47 -6.83
CA TYR A 363 -18.60 7.27 -8.02
C TYR A 363 -18.16 8.70 -7.78
N TYR A 364 -17.47 9.30 -8.74
CA TYR A 364 -17.09 10.71 -8.67
C TYR A 364 -18.16 11.59 -9.33
N HIS A 365 -18.66 12.57 -8.57
CA HIS A 365 -19.63 13.58 -9.02
C HIS A 365 -19.29 15.00 -8.53
N GLY A 366 -17.99 15.30 -8.40
CA GLY A 366 -17.52 16.62 -7.98
C GLY A 366 -17.36 17.60 -9.15
N GLY A 367 -17.55 18.89 -8.91
CA GLY A 367 -17.39 19.92 -9.95
C GLY A 367 -15.93 20.24 -10.33
N LYS A 368 -14.95 19.73 -9.57
CA LYS A 368 -13.53 20.08 -9.70
C LYS A 368 -12.79 19.30 -10.78
N PHE A 369 -13.23 18.07 -11.06
CA PHE A 369 -12.65 17.19 -12.08
C PHE A 369 -13.75 16.74 -13.05
N PRO A 370 -14.21 17.59 -14.00
CA PRO A 370 -15.22 17.21 -14.98
C PRO A 370 -14.86 15.95 -15.76
N GLU A 371 -13.57 15.71 -15.99
CA GLU A 371 -13.05 14.51 -16.63
C GLU A 371 -13.19 13.23 -15.79
N LEU A 372 -13.56 13.32 -14.52
CA LEU A 372 -13.88 12.19 -13.65
C LEU A 372 -15.37 12.06 -13.36
N ASP A 373 -16.21 13.03 -13.76
CA ASP A 373 -17.65 12.99 -13.50
C ASP A 373 -18.28 11.75 -14.13
N GLY A 374 -19.09 11.05 -13.34
CA GLY A 374 -19.68 9.78 -13.76
C GLY A 374 -18.66 8.68 -14.00
N LYS A 375 -17.51 8.68 -13.29
CA LYS A 375 -16.55 7.57 -13.30
C LYS A 375 -16.51 6.85 -11.95
N LEU A 376 -16.07 5.60 -11.97
CA LEU A 376 -15.85 4.79 -10.79
C LEU A 376 -14.37 4.84 -10.39
N LEU A 377 -14.11 5.25 -9.14
CA LEU A 377 -12.77 5.26 -8.56
C LEU A 377 -12.60 4.06 -7.63
N VAL A 378 -11.44 3.39 -7.70
CA VAL A 378 -11.10 2.23 -6.85
C VAL A 378 -9.70 2.38 -6.27
N GLY A 379 -9.59 2.39 -4.95
CA GLY A 379 -8.31 2.46 -4.23
C GLY A 379 -7.73 1.07 -3.95
N LEU A 380 -6.49 0.83 -4.37
CA LEU A 380 -5.76 -0.42 -4.16
C LEU A 380 -4.72 -0.27 -3.04
N HIS A 381 -4.98 -0.90 -1.90
CA HIS A 381 -4.12 -0.83 -0.70
C HIS A 381 -2.89 -1.73 -0.76
N GLY A 382 -2.94 -2.77 -1.59
CA GLY A 382 -2.01 -3.89 -1.60
C GLY A 382 -0.54 -3.47 -1.53
N TYR A 383 0.22 -4.11 -0.64
CA TYR A 383 1.67 -3.86 -0.54
C TYR A 383 2.47 -4.58 -1.63
N ARG A 384 1.84 -5.56 -2.30
CA ARG A 384 2.42 -6.24 -3.45
C ARG A 384 2.47 -5.27 -4.64
N PRO A 385 3.27 -5.56 -5.67
CA PRO A 385 3.65 -4.55 -6.65
C PRO A 385 2.46 -3.90 -7.41
N THR A 386 1.38 -4.66 -7.56
CA THR A 386 0.11 -4.31 -8.21
C THR A 386 -0.81 -3.39 -7.42
N GLY A 387 -0.59 -3.24 -6.11
CA GLY A 387 -1.35 -2.30 -5.28
C GLY A 387 -0.73 -0.90 -5.23
N SER A 388 -1.04 -0.13 -4.18
CA SER A 388 -0.57 1.25 -3.97
C SER A 388 -1.01 2.22 -5.09
N ARG A 389 -2.29 2.19 -5.48
CA ARG A 389 -2.81 2.94 -6.64
C ARG A 389 -4.23 3.44 -6.46
N LEU A 390 -4.62 4.39 -7.30
CA LEU A 390 -6.01 4.83 -7.46
C LEU A 390 -6.41 4.67 -8.93
N LEU A 391 -7.36 3.76 -9.17
CA LEU A 391 -7.86 3.44 -10.50
C LEU A 391 -9.11 4.25 -10.84
N VAL A 392 -9.32 4.50 -12.13
CA VAL A 392 -10.48 5.18 -12.70
C VAL A 392 -11.06 4.33 -13.83
N TYR A 393 -12.32 3.93 -13.68
CA TYR A 393 -13.05 3.15 -14.67
C TYR A 393 -14.10 4.00 -15.38
N ASP A 394 -14.20 3.81 -16.69
CA ASP A 394 -15.38 4.21 -17.44
C ASP A 394 -16.54 3.25 -17.11
N ILE A 395 -17.72 3.81 -16.87
CA ILE A 395 -18.94 3.08 -16.55
C ILE A 395 -20.01 3.31 -17.63
N ASP A 396 -21.01 2.42 -17.69
CA ASP A 396 -22.25 2.65 -18.42
C ASP A 396 -23.26 3.51 -17.64
N ASP A 397 -24.38 3.83 -18.28
CA ASP A 397 -25.43 4.69 -17.70
C ASP A 397 -26.12 4.07 -16.46
N HIS A 398 -25.82 2.81 -16.15
CA HIS A 398 -26.35 2.08 -15.01
C HIS A 398 -25.31 1.90 -13.89
N GLY A 399 -24.09 2.39 -14.07
CA GLY A 399 -23.04 2.36 -13.06
C GLY A 399 -22.01 1.24 -13.23
N PHE A 400 -22.11 0.37 -14.25
CA PHE A 400 -21.20 -0.77 -14.37
C PHE A 400 -19.93 -0.43 -15.16
N PRO A 401 -18.73 -0.79 -14.68
CA PRO A 401 -17.51 -0.78 -15.49
C PRO A 401 -17.69 -1.57 -16.79
N LYS A 402 -17.16 -1.05 -17.90
CA LYS A 402 -17.34 -1.63 -19.24
C LYS A 402 -16.24 -2.64 -19.59
N PRO A 403 -16.48 -3.97 -19.59
CA PRO A 403 -15.45 -4.94 -19.94
C PRO A 403 -15.06 -4.84 -21.43
N ALA A 404 -13.76 -5.01 -21.71
CA ALA A 404 -13.21 -5.13 -23.05
C ALA A 404 -12.68 -6.56 -23.29
N PRO A 405 -12.70 -7.07 -24.53
CA PRO A 405 -12.07 -8.34 -24.87
C PRO A 405 -10.58 -8.38 -24.52
N ALA A 406 -10.05 -9.57 -24.23
CA ALA A 406 -8.62 -9.79 -24.02
C ALA A 406 -7.78 -9.41 -25.26
N PRO A 407 -6.53 -8.92 -25.10
CA PRO A 407 -5.84 -8.69 -23.82
C PRO A 407 -6.17 -7.31 -23.22
N VAL A 408 -6.50 -7.30 -21.93
CA VAL A 408 -6.55 -6.07 -21.11
C VAL A 408 -5.39 -6.10 -20.14
N ARG A 409 -4.59 -5.03 -20.07
CA ARG A 409 -3.33 -5.00 -19.32
C ARG A 409 -3.39 -4.11 -18.09
N TYR A 410 -2.61 -4.47 -17.07
CA TYR A 410 -2.39 -3.69 -15.85
C TYR A 410 -0.89 -3.57 -15.57
N HIS A 411 -0.46 -2.51 -14.86
CA HIS A 411 0.94 -2.42 -14.46
C HIS A 411 1.23 -3.36 -13.29
N VAL A 412 2.32 -4.13 -13.32
CA VAL A 412 2.74 -4.95 -12.17
C VAL A 412 3.59 -4.13 -11.25
N SER A 413 4.62 -3.49 -11.77
CA SER A 413 5.48 -2.59 -11.03
C SER A 413 6.22 -1.72 -12.02
N CYS A 414 7.13 -0.90 -11.52
CA CYS A 414 8.09 -0.18 -12.34
C CYS A 414 9.39 -0.95 -12.60
N ALA A 415 9.40 -2.27 -12.35
CA ALA A 415 10.49 -3.17 -12.71
C ALA A 415 10.45 -3.52 -14.22
N ALA A 416 11.41 -4.34 -14.68
CA ALA A 416 11.70 -4.58 -16.10
C ALA A 416 10.53 -5.11 -16.96
N ASP A 417 9.50 -5.73 -16.36
CA ASP A 417 8.25 -6.09 -17.04
C ASP A 417 7.10 -5.27 -16.43
N PRO A 418 6.81 -4.07 -16.95
CA PRO A 418 5.95 -3.12 -16.27
C PRO A 418 4.47 -3.49 -16.40
N THR A 419 4.06 -4.30 -17.37
CA THR A 419 2.63 -4.60 -17.62
C THR A 419 2.36 -6.06 -17.92
N ARG A 420 1.22 -6.57 -17.43
CA ARG A 420 0.74 -7.91 -17.74
C ARG A 420 -0.72 -7.89 -18.16
N SER A 421 -1.12 -8.85 -18.99
CA SER A 421 -2.52 -9.09 -19.32
C SER A 421 -3.24 -9.73 -18.13
N PHE A 422 -4.52 -9.40 -17.95
CA PHE A 422 -5.41 -10.20 -17.10
C PHE A 422 -5.54 -11.61 -17.66
N GLN A 423 -5.36 -12.59 -16.79
CA GLN A 423 -5.37 -14.00 -17.15
C GLN A 423 -5.82 -14.87 -15.98
N THR A 424 -6.41 -16.01 -16.31
CA THR A 424 -6.71 -17.10 -15.37
C THR A 424 -5.87 -18.33 -15.74
N ASP A 425 -6.09 -19.45 -15.07
CA ASP A 425 -5.45 -20.73 -15.44
C ASP A 425 -5.80 -21.21 -16.85
N THR A 426 -6.86 -20.66 -17.47
CA THR A 426 -7.28 -21.02 -18.84
C THR A 426 -6.77 -20.07 -19.92
N GLY A 427 -6.05 -18.99 -19.57
CA GLY A 427 -5.49 -18.02 -20.51
C GLY A 427 -5.90 -16.57 -20.25
N GLU A 428 -5.63 -15.69 -21.22
CA GLU A 428 -6.01 -14.27 -21.13
C GLU A 428 -7.53 -14.10 -21.16
N VAL A 429 -8.03 -13.11 -20.41
CA VAL A 429 -9.47 -12.90 -20.24
C VAL A 429 -9.87 -11.44 -20.41
N ALA A 430 -11.16 -11.24 -20.69
CA ALA A 430 -11.76 -9.92 -20.73
C ALA A 430 -11.74 -9.28 -19.32
N ALA A 431 -11.57 -7.97 -19.27
CA ALA A 431 -11.67 -7.18 -18.05
C ALA A 431 -12.08 -5.74 -18.40
N ALA A 432 -12.59 -4.98 -17.44
CA ALA A 432 -12.78 -3.55 -17.61
C ALA A 432 -11.41 -2.86 -17.65
N PRO A 433 -11.07 -2.13 -18.73
CA PRO A 433 -9.87 -1.31 -18.74
C PRO A 433 -10.04 -0.13 -17.78
N PHE A 434 -8.93 0.38 -17.27
CA PHE A 434 -8.91 1.51 -16.35
C PHE A 434 -7.74 2.44 -16.64
N GLN A 435 -7.86 3.66 -16.15
CA GLN A 435 -6.76 4.61 -16.05
C GLN A 435 -6.24 4.63 -14.61
N GLU A 436 -4.94 4.87 -14.43
CA GLU A 436 -4.36 5.09 -13.11
C GLU A 436 -4.33 6.60 -12.85
N LEU A 437 -5.18 7.07 -11.92
CA LEU A 437 -5.13 8.46 -11.43
C LEU A 437 -3.88 8.67 -10.59
N ILE A 438 -3.64 7.75 -9.66
CA ILE A 438 -2.35 7.60 -8.98
C ILE A 438 -1.73 6.31 -9.49
N ALA A 439 -0.61 6.45 -10.18
CA ALA A 439 0.23 5.37 -10.69
C ALA A 439 1.50 5.26 -9.84
N GLY A 440 2.26 4.17 -9.96
CA GLY A 440 3.67 4.14 -9.51
C GLY A 440 3.92 4.71 -8.10
N TRP A 441 3.01 4.49 -7.14
CA TRP A 441 3.19 4.97 -5.76
C TRP A 441 4.13 4.05 -4.98
N HIS A 442 5.18 3.57 -5.64
CA HIS A 442 6.28 2.87 -5.02
C HIS A 442 7.09 3.83 -4.16
N ARG A 443 7.83 3.23 -3.24
CA ARG A 443 8.81 3.95 -2.43
C ARG A 443 9.90 4.51 -3.32
N VAL A 444 10.24 5.78 -3.12
CA VAL A 444 11.42 6.42 -3.73
C VAL A 444 12.24 7.05 -2.62
N ASN A 445 13.47 6.61 -2.46
CA ASN A 445 14.31 7.06 -1.37
C ASN A 445 14.58 8.56 -1.44
N GLY A 446 14.54 9.19 -0.27
CA GLY A 446 14.67 10.64 -0.14
C GLY A 446 13.45 11.45 -0.58
N ALA A 447 12.46 10.85 -1.27
CA ALA A 447 11.30 11.54 -1.83
C ALA A 447 9.97 11.11 -1.21
N ARG A 448 9.68 9.79 -1.11
CA ARG A 448 8.37 9.29 -0.64
C ARG A 448 8.40 7.83 -0.15
N PRO A 449 7.51 7.43 0.79
CA PRO A 449 7.24 6.03 1.10
C PRO A 449 6.39 5.37 -0.01
N GLN A 450 6.20 4.04 0.08
CA GLN A 450 5.21 3.33 -0.72
C GLN A 450 3.80 3.69 -0.23
N GLY A 451 2.89 3.99 -1.15
CA GLY A 451 1.52 4.35 -0.83
C GLY A 451 0.68 3.20 -0.26
N ALA A 452 -0.35 3.54 0.52
CA ALA A 452 -1.31 2.57 1.02
C ALA A 452 -2.71 3.19 1.17
N PRO A 453 -3.40 3.54 0.07
CA PRO A 453 -4.71 4.17 0.14
C PRO A 453 -5.73 3.22 0.79
N VAL A 454 -6.54 3.76 1.72
CA VAL A 454 -7.62 3.01 2.39
C VAL A 454 -8.98 3.60 2.02
N GLY A 455 -9.56 4.45 2.88
CA GLY A 455 -10.81 5.14 2.63
C GLY A 455 -10.60 6.46 1.88
N MET A 456 -11.59 6.85 1.10
CA MET A 456 -11.61 8.11 0.37
C MET A 456 -13.02 8.71 0.31
N THR A 457 -13.08 10.02 0.09
CA THR A 457 -14.33 10.79 -0.06
C THR A 457 -14.13 11.92 -1.06
N VAL A 458 -15.22 12.39 -1.67
CA VAL A 458 -15.25 13.62 -2.47
C VAL A 458 -15.79 14.73 -1.58
N ALA A 459 -15.01 15.79 -1.40
CA ALA A 459 -15.45 16.97 -0.66
C ALA A 459 -16.45 17.80 -1.47
N GLU A 460 -17.20 18.67 -0.81
CA GLU A 460 -18.20 19.56 -1.42
C GLU A 460 -17.59 20.50 -2.48
N ASP A 461 -16.31 20.84 -2.36
CA ASP A 461 -15.56 21.60 -3.36
C ASP A 461 -15.11 20.77 -4.58
N GLY A 462 -15.39 19.46 -4.57
CA GLY A 462 -15.03 18.48 -5.60
C GLY A 462 -13.64 17.88 -5.48
N ALA A 463 -12.81 18.25 -4.49
CA ALA A 463 -11.52 17.61 -4.25
C ALA A 463 -11.71 16.18 -3.74
N ILE A 464 -10.76 15.30 -4.08
CA ILE A 464 -10.74 13.94 -3.55
C ILE A 464 -9.84 13.93 -2.30
N TRP A 465 -10.34 13.37 -1.22
CA TRP A 465 -9.60 13.20 0.03
C TRP A 465 -9.44 11.72 0.33
N LEU A 466 -8.25 11.29 0.71
CA LEU A 466 -7.98 9.90 1.07
C LEU A 466 -7.06 9.80 2.27
N VAL A 467 -7.11 8.64 2.94
CA VAL A 467 -6.22 8.31 4.06
C VAL A 467 -5.29 7.16 3.71
N GLU A 468 -4.09 7.19 4.29
CA GLU A 468 -3.17 6.06 4.27
C GLU A 468 -2.85 5.58 5.69
N ASP A 469 -3.10 4.31 5.96
CA ASP A 469 -2.86 3.74 7.30
C ASP A 469 -1.36 3.60 7.60
N LYS A 470 -0.58 3.03 6.67
CA LYS A 470 0.86 2.75 6.86
C LYS A 470 1.70 4.01 6.97
N ASN A 471 1.33 5.04 6.21
CA ASN A 471 2.04 6.32 6.21
C ASN A 471 1.42 7.31 7.20
N LYS A 472 0.26 7.01 7.79
CA LYS A 472 -0.43 7.85 8.79
C LYS A 472 -0.74 9.24 8.23
N THR A 473 -1.25 9.29 7.01
CA THR A 473 -1.45 10.54 6.27
C THR A 473 -2.91 10.76 5.89
N VAL A 474 -3.29 12.03 5.76
CA VAL A 474 -4.45 12.49 5.00
C VAL A 474 -3.92 13.22 3.78
N ILE A 475 -4.37 12.84 2.60
CA ILE A 475 -3.98 13.42 1.32
C ILE A 475 -5.20 14.02 0.64
N ARG A 476 -5.04 15.24 0.13
CA ARG A 476 -6.00 15.91 -0.73
C ARG A 476 -5.46 15.90 -2.17
N ILE A 477 -6.23 15.35 -3.09
CA ILE A 477 -5.98 15.45 -4.52
C ILE A 477 -6.73 16.68 -5.03
N ASP A 478 -5.99 17.60 -5.64
CA ASP A 478 -6.51 18.85 -6.19
C ASP A 478 -6.05 19.04 -7.63
N ARG A 479 -6.58 20.07 -8.29
CA ARG A 479 -6.21 20.45 -9.65
C ARG A 479 -4.86 21.17 -9.65
N ALA A 480 -4.05 20.88 -10.66
CA ALA A 480 -2.76 21.53 -10.90
C ALA A 480 -2.69 22.07 -12.33
N ALA A 481 -1.90 23.12 -12.54
CA ALA A 481 -1.56 23.59 -13.87
C ALA A 481 -0.33 22.83 -14.41
N GLY A 482 -0.36 22.49 -15.69
CA GLY A 482 0.80 21.94 -16.42
C GLY A 482 0.88 20.41 -16.45
N ASP A 483 2.02 19.93 -16.93
CA ASP A 483 2.30 18.49 -17.08
C ASP A 483 2.29 17.75 -15.74
N GLY A 484 2.06 16.44 -15.80
CA GLY A 484 2.18 15.58 -14.62
C GLY A 484 3.57 15.66 -13.97
N PRO A 485 3.68 15.36 -12.66
CA PRO A 485 4.98 15.30 -12.01
C PRO A 485 5.90 14.34 -12.77
N GLN A 486 7.16 14.73 -12.95
CA GLN A 486 8.16 13.86 -13.58
C GLN A 486 8.21 12.54 -12.79
N PRO A 487 7.92 11.39 -13.43
CA PRO A 487 7.92 10.11 -12.75
C PRO A 487 9.28 9.90 -12.09
N LEU A 488 9.26 9.64 -10.79
CA LEU A 488 10.51 9.35 -10.10
C LEU A 488 10.95 7.92 -10.42
N PRO A 489 12.24 7.71 -10.73
CA PRO A 489 12.74 6.38 -11.01
C PRO A 489 12.47 5.51 -9.79
N CYS A 490 12.08 4.27 -10.07
CA CYS A 490 12.04 3.28 -9.01
C CYS A 490 13.41 3.06 -8.41
N ASP A 491 13.41 2.47 -7.22
CA ASP A 491 14.60 2.03 -6.50
C ASP A 491 15.27 0.82 -7.18
N MET A 492 15.40 0.91 -8.50
CA MET A 492 15.85 -0.12 -9.41
C MET A 492 17.31 0.17 -9.75
N ARG A 493 18.14 -0.86 -9.62
CA ARG A 493 19.52 -0.77 -10.09
C ARG A 493 19.52 -0.45 -11.58
N SER A 494 20.31 0.55 -11.97
CA SER A 494 20.57 0.82 -13.38
C SER A 494 21.15 -0.42 -14.06
N GLN A 495 20.95 -0.57 -15.37
CA GLN A 495 21.54 -1.70 -16.12
C GLN A 495 23.07 -1.74 -15.96
N ALA A 496 23.73 -0.58 -15.97
CA ALA A 496 25.17 -0.49 -15.71
C ALA A 496 25.57 -1.04 -14.33
N MET A 497 24.78 -0.77 -13.29
CA MET A 497 25.01 -1.32 -11.94
C MET A 497 24.76 -2.83 -11.89
N ILE A 498 23.69 -3.30 -12.55
CA ILE A 498 23.39 -4.73 -12.66
C ILE A 498 24.53 -5.46 -13.35
N ASP A 499 25.03 -4.93 -14.47
CA ASP A 499 26.14 -5.50 -15.22
C ASP A 499 27.45 -5.47 -14.41
N GLN A 500 27.71 -4.40 -13.64
CA GLN A 500 28.86 -4.34 -12.75
C GLN A 500 28.80 -5.42 -11.66
N LEU A 501 27.65 -5.60 -11.02
CA LEU A 501 27.44 -6.65 -10.00
C LEU A 501 27.54 -8.05 -10.61
N ALA A 502 26.98 -8.24 -11.80
CA ALA A 502 27.09 -9.49 -12.54
C ALA A 502 28.55 -9.80 -12.89
N ALA A 503 29.32 -8.80 -13.31
CA ALA A 503 30.75 -8.92 -13.58
C ALA A 503 31.54 -9.27 -12.31
N PHE A 504 31.21 -8.69 -11.14
CA PHE A 504 31.85 -9.07 -9.88
C PHE A 504 31.59 -10.52 -9.50
N VAL A 505 30.36 -11.00 -9.68
CA VAL A 505 30.02 -12.41 -9.41
C VAL A 505 30.73 -13.34 -10.40
N ALA A 506 30.74 -13.00 -11.69
CA ALA A 506 31.43 -13.78 -12.72
C ALA A 506 32.97 -13.79 -12.55
N GLY A 507 33.54 -12.70 -12.01
CA GLY A 507 34.97 -12.59 -11.73
C GLY A 507 35.46 -13.37 -10.51
N ASP A 508 34.56 -13.91 -9.69
CA ASP A 508 34.87 -14.72 -8.52
C ASP A 508 34.35 -16.16 -8.71
N ALA A 509 35.27 -17.12 -8.80
CA ALA A 509 34.94 -18.52 -9.05
C ALA A 509 34.05 -19.14 -7.94
N GLN A 510 34.19 -18.68 -6.69
CA GLN A 510 33.36 -19.14 -5.58
C GLN A 510 31.93 -18.59 -5.69
N ASN A 511 31.78 -17.32 -6.05
CA ASN A 511 30.47 -16.71 -6.27
C ASN A 511 29.78 -17.27 -7.52
N SER A 512 30.53 -17.51 -8.60
CA SER A 512 30.03 -18.19 -9.79
C SER A 512 29.49 -19.59 -9.43
N ALA A 513 30.24 -20.38 -8.67
CA ALA A 513 29.78 -21.69 -8.20
C ALA A 513 28.53 -21.61 -7.29
N ARG A 514 28.43 -20.58 -6.42
CA ARG A 514 27.23 -20.34 -5.60
C ARG A 514 26.03 -19.99 -6.47
N LEU A 515 26.21 -19.13 -7.47
CA LEU A 515 25.15 -18.75 -8.39
C LEU A 515 24.65 -19.97 -9.17
N THR A 516 25.53 -20.80 -9.72
CA THR A 516 25.14 -22.05 -10.39
C THR A 516 24.37 -22.98 -9.45
N MET A 517 24.85 -23.12 -8.21
CA MET A 517 24.19 -23.93 -7.19
C MET A 517 22.79 -23.42 -6.86
N LEU A 518 22.64 -22.10 -6.71
CA LEU A 518 21.35 -21.45 -6.44
C LEU A 518 20.41 -21.55 -7.62
N ARG A 519 20.88 -21.33 -8.85
CA ARG A 519 20.02 -21.47 -10.03
C ARG A 519 19.44 -22.88 -10.09
N LYS A 520 20.29 -23.91 -10.07
CA LYS A 520 19.85 -25.31 -10.24
C LYS A 520 19.06 -25.84 -9.05
N GLY A 521 19.51 -25.49 -7.84
CA GLY A 521 18.98 -26.05 -6.61
C GLY A 521 17.76 -25.31 -6.09
N LEU A 522 17.68 -24.00 -6.32
CA LEU A 522 16.63 -23.14 -5.79
C LEU A 522 15.73 -22.61 -6.91
N VAL A 523 16.30 -21.91 -7.89
CA VAL A 523 15.51 -21.14 -8.87
C VAL A 523 14.74 -22.04 -9.83
N GLU A 524 15.43 -22.90 -10.57
CA GLU A 524 14.82 -23.78 -11.57
C GLU A 524 13.84 -24.78 -10.95
N LYS A 525 14.12 -25.22 -9.72
CA LYS A 525 13.29 -26.20 -9.01
C LYS A 525 12.07 -25.61 -8.34
N HIS A 526 12.21 -24.42 -7.75
CA HIS A 526 11.21 -23.92 -6.80
C HIS A 526 10.73 -22.50 -7.08
N CYS A 527 11.38 -21.73 -7.96
CA CYS A 527 11.04 -20.32 -8.18
C CYS A 527 10.47 -20.04 -9.58
N VAL A 528 10.94 -20.72 -10.63
CA VAL A 528 10.52 -20.47 -12.03
C VAL A 528 9.00 -20.51 -12.18
N GLY A 529 8.33 -21.47 -11.54
CA GLY A 529 6.87 -21.62 -11.60
C GLY A 529 6.04 -20.45 -11.06
N CYS A 530 6.66 -19.48 -10.37
CA CYS A 530 5.98 -18.30 -9.83
C CYS A 530 6.59 -16.96 -10.28
N HIS A 531 7.74 -16.95 -10.98
CA HIS A 531 8.54 -15.73 -11.21
C HIS A 531 9.05 -15.56 -12.66
N SER A 532 8.14 -15.49 -13.63
CA SER A 532 8.42 -15.14 -15.04
C SER A 532 9.68 -15.79 -15.63
N ASP A 533 9.94 -17.05 -15.27
CA ASP A 533 11.06 -17.87 -15.72
C ASP A 533 12.47 -17.31 -15.51
N PHE A 534 12.65 -16.20 -14.77
CA PHE A 534 13.95 -15.56 -14.52
C PHE A 534 14.78 -15.19 -15.77
N GLY A 535 14.15 -15.08 -16.94
CA GLY A 535 14.84 -14.87 -18.22
C GLY A 535 15.54 -16.12 -18.78
N LEU A 536 15.20 -17.30 -18.27
CA LEU A 536 15.66 -18.58 -18.79
C LEU A 536 14.94 -18.92 -20.10
N THR A 537 15.70 -19.32 -21.12
CA THR A 537 15.16 -19.73 -22.43
C THR A 537 15.81 -21.04 -22.90
N PRO A 538 15.10 -21.86 -23.71
CA PRO A 538 15.68 -23.07 -24.30
C PRO A 538 16.93 -22.75 -25.14
N GLY A 539 17.98 -23.55 -24.98
CA GLY A 539 19.22 -23.42 -25.76
C GLY A 539 20.33 -22.57 -25.13
N GLN A 540 20.06 -21.88 -24.02
CA GLN A 540 21.09 -21.16 -23.26
C GLN A 540 22.12 -22.13 -22.64
N SER A 541 23.39 -21.74 -22.69
CA SER A 541 24.47 -22.36 -21.91
C SER A 541 24.27 -22.12 -20.41
N GLU A 542 24.92 -22.94 -19.58
CA GLU A 542 24.79 -22.83 -18.12
C GLU A 542 25.25 -21.46 -17.57
N THR A 543 26.27 -20.86 -18.19
CA THR A 543 26.76 -19.53 -17.84
C THR A 543 25.77 -18.42 -18.23
N GLU A 544 25.11 -18.55 -19.38
CA GLU A 544 24.06 -17.61 -19.80
C GLU A 544 22.85 -17.68 -18.87
N LYS A 545 22.44 -18.89 -18.46
CA LYS A 545 21.37 -19.08 -17.48
C LYS A 545 21.71 -18.50 -16.12
N ASP A 546 22.92 -18.73 -15.62
CA ASP A 546 23.41 -18.14 -14.37
C ASP A 546 23.33 -16.60 -14.45
N GLY A 547 23.81 -16.02 -15.56
CA GLY A 547 23.76 -14.59 -15.82
C GLY A 547 22.34 -14.04 -15.90
N ALA A 548 21.41 -14.75 -16.54
CA ALA A 548 20.00 -14.35 -16.66
C ALA A 548 19.34 -14.30 -15.28
N VAL A 549 19.48 -15.37 -14.49
CA VAL A 549 18.92 -15.48 -13.13
C VAL A 549 19.47 -14.41 -12.20
N LEU A 550 20.78 -14.16 -12.23
CA LEU A 550 21.38 -13.12 -11.40
C LEU A 550 20.86 -11.74 -11.78
N ARG A 551 20.80 -11.42 -13.08
CA ARG A 551 20.29 -10.12 -13.55
C ARG A 551 18.82 -9.94 -13.18
N PHE A 552 18.01 -10.98 -13.32
CA PHE A 552 16.63 -10.96 -12.88
C PHE A 552 16.55 -10.65 -11.38
N MET A 553 17.25 -11.40 -10.53
CA MET A 553 17.26 -11.20 -9.07
C MET A 553 17.76 -9.80 -8.66
N LEU A 554 18.78 -9.27 -9.34
CA LEU A 554 19.32 -7.93 -9.09
C LEU A 554 18.39 -6.81 -9.56
N SER A 555 17.56 -7.08 -10.57
CA SER A 555 16.52 -6.18 -11.07
C SER A 555 15.25 -6.21 -10.24
N GLN A 556 15.09 -7.09 -9.26
CA GLN A 556 13.92 -7.07 -8.40
C GLN A 556 14.12 -6.08 -7.25
N ASP A 557 13.16 -5.18 -7.06
CA ASP A 557 13.16 -4.20 -5.98
C ASP A 557 13.25 -4.87 -4.60
N GLY A 558 14.23 -4.44 -3.80
CA GLY A 558 14.43 -4.89 -2.42
C GLY A 558 14.79 -6.37 -2.21
N TRP A 559 14.97 -7.18 -3.26
CA TRP A 559 15.29 -8.61 -3.12
C TRP A 559 16.67 -8.82 -2.53
N ILE A 560 17.68 -8.18 -3.14
CA ILE A 560 19.09 -8.30 -2.78
C ILE A 560 19.61 -6.92 -2.42
N TYR A 561 20.35 -6.81 -1.31
CA TYR A 561 21.21 -5.68 -1.02
C TYR A 561 22.67 -6.15 -0.99
N PRO A 562 23.48 -5.84 -2.01
CA PRO A 562 24.84 -6.36 -2.13
C PRO A 562 25.68 -6.06 -0.89
N GLY A 563 26.18 -7.12 -0.24
CA GLY A 563 26.97 -7.06 0.99
C GLY A 563 26.19 -7.14 2.30
N ASP A 564 24.86 -6.98 2.26
CA ASP A 564 23.98 -7.03 3.44
C ASP A 564 22.83 -8.03 3.23
N PRO A 565 23.10 -9.35 3.38
CA PRO A 565 22.07 -10.36 3.21
C PRO A 565 20.89 -10.18 4.17
N ASP A 566 21.11 -9.62 5.37
CA ASP A 566 20.09 -9.41 6.39
C ASP A 566 19.09 -8.32 6.03
N ALA A 567 19.42 -7.43 5.09
CA ALA A 567 18.54 -6.35 4.65
C ALA A 567 17.60 -6.74 3.51
N GLY A 568 17.90 -7.82 2.77
CA GLY A 568 17.19 -8.19 1.53
C GLY A 568 15.96 -9.05 1.77
N ARG A 569 14.88 -8.80 1.02
CA ARG A 569 13.67 -9.63 1.06
C ARG A 569 13.95 -11.07 0.65
N LEU A 570 14.97 -11.34 -0.18
CA LEU A 570 15.34 -12.70 -0.58
C LEU A 570 15.63 -13.58 0.64
N ARG A 571 16.47 -13.12 1.58
CA ARG A 571 16.77 -13.87 2.81
C ARG A 571 15.54 -14.02 3.70
N THR A 572 14.83 -12.91 3.92
CA THR A 572 13.62 -12.87 4.74
C THR A 572 12.61 -13.90 4.25
N ARG A 573 12.36 -13.93 2.95
CA ARG A 573 11.41 -14.84 2.29
C ARG A 573 11.92 -16.29 2.27
N LEU A 574 13.18 -16.53 1.93
CA LEU A 574 13.74 -17.89 1.87
C LEU A 574 13.82 -18.59 3.24
N ARG A 575 13.81 -17.82 4.33
CA ARG A 575 13.91 -18.31 5.70
C ARG A 575 12.66 -18.08 6.55
N GLY A 576 11.63 -17.42 6.00
CA GLY A 576 10.40 -17.06 6.74
C GLY A 576 10.68 -16.17 7.95
N LEU A 577 11.56 -15.18 7.82
CA LEU A 577 11.86 -14.24 8.90
C LEU A 577 10.81 -13.12 8.93
N GLY A 578 10.43 -12.68 10.13
CA GLY A 578 9.45 -11.60 10.30
C GLY A 578 8.03 -12.00 9.87
N ALA A 579 7.23 -11.02 9.44
CA ALA A 579 5.83 -11.20 9.04
C ALA A 579 5.64 -11.54 7.55
N GLU A 580 6.73 -11.64 6.77
CA GLU A 580 6.64 -11.93 5.34
C GLU A 580 6.48 -13.43 5.07
N LYS A 581 5.57 -13.80 4.16
CA LYS A 581 5.29 -15.20 3.79
C LYS A 581 6.55 -15.86 3.20
N LEU A 582 6.93 -17.01 3.74
CA LEU A 582 8.07 -17.81 3.29
C LEU A 582 7.91 -18.19 1.81
N MET A 583 9.00 -18.07 1.04
CA MET A 583 9.11 -18.55 -0.34
C MET A 583 10.27 -19.54 -0.44
N PRO A 584 10.21 -20.57 -1.30
CA PRO A 584 9.06 -20.96 -2.13
C PRO A 584 7.89 -21.46 -1.25
N PRO A 585 6.68 -21.55 -1.79
CA PRO A 585 5.53 -22.09 -1.06
C PRO A 585 5.81 -23.52 -0.58
N GLY A 586 5.47 -23.82 0.68
CA GLY A 586 5.86 -25.10 1.31
C GLY A 586 7.36 -25.17 1.70
N GLY A 587 8.09 -24.07 1.56
CA GLY A 587 9.52 -24.02 1.82
C GLY A 587 9.92 -24.27 3.28
N GLU A 588 8.97 -24.22 4.22
CA GLU A 588 9.16 -24.59 5.62
C GLU A 588 9.55 -26.07 5.81
N SER A 589 9.09 -26.96 4.92
CA SER A 589 9.45 -28.39 4.98
C SER A 589 10.75 -28.71 4.24
N LEU A 590 11.12 -27.91 3.23
CA LEU A 590 12.28 -28.18 2.36
C LEU A 590 13.61 -28.36 3.12
N PRO A 591 13.95 -27.57 4.17
CA PRO A 591 15.13 -27.83 5.01
C PRO A 591 15.17 -29.21 5.67
N LYS A 592 14.02 -29.88 5.82
CA LYS A 592 13.88 -31.23 6.39
C LYS A 592 13.73 -32.30 5.32
N THR A 593 13.02 -32.01 4.23
CA THR A 593 12.65 -32.98 3.20
C THR A 593 13.64 -33.06 2.05
N GLU A 594 14.43 -32.01 1.80
CA GLU A 594 15.39 -31.97 0.69
C GLU A 594 16.83 -31.86 1.20
N PRO A 595 17.63 -32.95 1.07
CA PRO A 595 19.03 -32.94 1.43
C PRO A 595 19.79 -31.84 0.66
N GLY A 596 20.44 -30.94 1.41
CA GLY A 596 21.20 -29.83 0.83
C GLY A 596 20.44 -28.52 0.73
N TYR A 597 19.12 -28.47 0.96
CA TYR A 597 18.35 -27.22 0.87
C TYR A 597 18.85 -26.14 1.85
N LYS A 598 19.22 -26.52 3.08
CA LYS A 598 19.86 -25.59 4.04
C LYS A 598 21.14 -24.96 3.48
N ARG A 599 21.95 -25.73 2.73
CA ARG A 599 23.16 -25.23 2.08
C ARG A 599 22.84 -24.24 0.96
N LEU A 600 21.70 -24.40 0.28
CA LEU A 600 21.22 -23.41 -0.70
C LEU A 600 20.89 -22.09 -0.02
N LEU A 601 20.20 -22.12 1.12
CA LEU A 601 19.90 -20.91 1.91
C LEU A 601 21.18 -20.19 2.33
N ASP A 602 22.17 -20.95 2.83
CA ASP A 602 23.47 -20.40 3.21
C ASP A 602 24.25 -19.88 1.99
N ALA A 603 24.16 -20.56 0.84
CA ALA A 603 24.77 -20.12 -0.41
C ALA A 603 24.15 -18.81 -0.91
N ALA A 604 22.83 -18.60 -0.74
CA ALA A 604 22.15 -17.35 -1.09
C ALA A 604 22.68 -16.20 -0.24
N ASP A 605 22.75 -16.39 1.08
CA ASP A 605 23.28 -15.38 2.00
C ASP A 605 24.75 -15.06 1.70
N LEU A 606 25.56 -16.09 1.42
CA LEU A 606 26.97 -15.92 1.09
C LEU A 606 27.17 -15.22 -0.25
N LEU A 607 26.37 -15.56 -1.28
CA LEU A 607 26.41 -14.87 -2.56
C LEU A 607 26.11 -13.39 -2.35
N VAL A 608 25.04 -13.04 -1.64
CA VAL A 608 24.70 -11.64 -1.36
C VAL A 608 25.78 -10.96 -0.51
N ALA A 609 26.32 -11.62 0.51
CA ALA A 609 27.36 -11.06 1.36
C ALA A 609 28.69 -10.82 0.63
N LYS A 610 29.00 -11.60 -0.42
CA LYS A 610 30.32 -11.65 -1.07
C LYS A 610 30.32 -11.24 -2.54
N MET A 611 29.17 -10.94 -3.14
CA MET A 611 29.08 -10.54 -4.55
C MET A 611 29.80 -9.23 -4.87
N VAL A 612 30.02 -8.37 -3.88
CA VAL A 612 30.83 -7.16 -4.04
C VAL A 612 32.23 -7.41 -3.48
N PRO A 613 33.30 -7.20 -4.27
CA PRO A 613 34.66 -7.30 -3.78
C PRO A 613 34.93 -6.24 -2.71
N GLY A 614 35.32 -6.67 -1.51
CA GLY A 614 35.65 -5.76 -0.42
C GLY A 614 35.42 -6.36 0.96
N THR A 615 35.48 -5.48 1.97
CA THR A 615 35.29 -5.85 3.37
C THR A 615 33.94 -5.36 3.85
N ARG A 616 33.09 -6.25 4.35
CA ARG A 616 31.84 -5.88 5.01
C ARG A 616 32.14 -5.18 6.32
N MET A 617 31.65 -3.95 6.46
CA MET A 617 31.81 -3.12 7.64
C MET A 617 30.44 -2.61 8.08
N ARG A 618 30.23 -2.55 9.39
CA ARG A 618 29.02 -2.01 10.02
C ARG A 618 29.25 -0.56 10.42
N ILE A 619 28.24 0.27 10.24
CA ILE A 619 28.24 1.66 10.71
C ILE A 619 28.11 1.70 12.24
N LYS A 620 29.03 2.37 12.92
CA LYS A 620 29.03 2.55 14.38
C LYS A 620 27.82 3.34 14.85
N SER A 621 27.31 2.97 16.03
CA SER A 621 26.25 3.70 16.74
C SER A 621 26.60 5.19 16.93
N GLY A 622 25.58 6.05 16.82
CA GLY A 622 25.63 7.51 17.00
C GLY A 622 24.35 8.18 16.50
N PRO A 623 24.06 9.43 16.90
CA PRO A 623 22.80 10.11 16.55
C PRO A 623 22.73 10.52 15.08
N PRO A 624 21.54 10.48 14.46
CA PRO A 624 20.78 9.27 14.13
C PRO A 624 21.30 8.57 12.85
N GLN A 625 22.20 9.22 12.09
CA GLN A 625 22.69 8.74 10.80
C GLN A 625 24.15 9.24 10.55
N ARG A 626 24.98 8.48 9.84
CA ARG A 626 26.37 8.86 9.51
C ARG A 626 26.44 9.39 8.08
N LYS A 627 26.77 10.67 7.95
CA LYS A 627 27.03 11.32 6.66
C LYS A 627 28.14 10.60 5.88
N PHE A 628 27.90 10.41 4.59
CA PHE A 628 28.92 10.00 3.62
C PHE A 628 28.95 10.98 2.46
N TYR A 629 30.03 10.93 1.71
CA TYR A 629 30.42 11.99 0.79
C TYR A 629 30.88 11.41 -0.53
N GLY A 630 30.79 12.20 -1.59
CA GLY A 630 31.44 11.93 -2.85
C GLY A 630 32.93 12.27 -2.76
N ARG A 631 33.66 11.97 -3.84
CA ARG A 631 35.09 12.30 -3.95
C ARG A 631 35.37 13.78 -3.64
N THR A 632 34.55 14.69 -4.13
CA THR A 632 34.69 16.16 -4.01
C THR A 632 34.22 16.76 -2.68
N ASN A 633 34.02 15.96 -1.63
CA ASN A 633 33.44 16.39 -0.32
C ASN A 633 31.97 16.82 -0.39
N LYS A 634 31.28 16.63 -1.52
CA LYS A 634 29.83 16.76 -1.59
C LYS A 634 29.18 15.71 -0.70
N GLU A 635 28.27 16.11 0.17
CA GLU A 635 27.48 15.17 0.98
C GLU A 635 26.51 14.40 0.09
N CYS A 636 26.45 13.07 0.25
CA CYS A 636 25.62 12.19 -0.57
C CYS A 636 24.40 11.62 0.18
N GLY A 637 24.33 11.86 1.49
CA GLY A 637 23.29 11.33 2.36
C GLY A 637 23.87 10.78 3.65
N GLU A 638 23.02 10.09 4.40
CA GLU A 638 23.36 9.58 5.72
C GLU A 638 22.94 8.11 5.87
N ILE A 639 23.83 7.29 6.43
CA ILE A 639 23.59 5.86 6.63
C ILE A 639 23.26 5.61 8.11
N PRO A 640 22.10 5.01 8.44
CA PRO A 640 21.74 4.67 9.80
C PRO A 640 22.80 3.81 10.49
N ALA A 641 22.87 3.96 11.82
CA ALA A 641 23.67 3.07 12.65
C ALA A 641 23.32 1.59 12.41
N ALA A 642 24.30 0.73 12.63
CA ALA A 642 24.21 -0.73 12.46
C ALA A 642 24.01 -1.26 11.03
N LYS A 643 23.84 -0.39 10.02
CA LYS A 643 23.81 -0.82 8.62
C LYS A 643 25.14 -1.36 8.15
N VAL A 644 25.11 -2.33 7.24
CA VAL A 644 26.30 -2.92 6.65
C VAL A 644 26.57 -2.28 5.29
N VAL A 645 27.84 -1.96 5.06
CA VAL A 645 28.38 -1.46 3.80
C VAL A 645 29.58 -2.31 3.38
N VAL A 646 29.86 -2.39 2.08
CA VAL A 646 31.05 -3.09 1.57
C VAL A 646 32.14 -2.07 1.29
N VAL A 647 33.15 -2.01 2.15
CA VAL A 647 34.32 -1.16 1.97
C VAL A 647 35.22 -1.75 0.90
N THR A 648 35.29 -1.09 -0.26
CA THR A 648 36.11 -1.47 -1.41
C THR A 648 37.54 -0.97 -1.26
N GLN A 649 37.75 0.14 -0.55
CA GLN A 649 39.07 0.66 -0.19
C GLN A 649 39.08 1.17 1.24
N LYS A 650 39.77 0.46 2.14
CA LYS A 650 39.84 0.81 3.57
C LYS A 650 40.51 2.16 3.83
N ARG A 651 41.48 2.53 2.99
CA ARG A 651 42.11 3.85 2.97
C ARG A 651 41.96 4.39 1.56
N ALA A 652 41.01 5.29 1.36
CA ALA A 652 40.80 5.94 0.07
C ALA A 652 42.07 6.70 -0.34
N VAL A 653 42.64 6.33 -1.49
CA VAL A 653 43.90 6.90 -1.99
C VAL A 653 43.75 8.40 -2.27
N ASP A 654 42.56 8.80 -2.68
CA ASP A 654 42.18 10.15 -3.07
C ASP A 654 41.48 10.95 -1.95
N LYS A 655 41.28 10.34 -0.77
CA LYS A 655 40.57 10.98 0.35
C LYS A 655 41.08 10.50 1.72
N PRO A 656 42.19 11.07 2.24
CA PRO A 656 42.75 10.68 3.53
C PRO A 656 41.74 10.77 4.68
N GLY A 657 41.73 9.77 5.56
CA GLY A 657 40.76 9.66 6.67
C GLY A 657 39.42 9.03 6.30
N PHE A 658 39.18 8.75 5.02
CA PHE A 658 37.96 8.10 4.54
C PHE A 658 38.22 6.68 4.02
N SER A 659 37.19 5.86 4.07
CA SER A 659 37.07 4.58 3.36
C SER A 659 36.17 4.78 2.16
N ARG A 660 36.57 4.24 1.00
CA ARG A 660 35.66 4.09 -0.14
C ARG A 660 34.83 2.82 0.07
N PHE A 661 33.53 2.92 -0.13
CA PHE A 661 32.62 1.79 -0.05
C PHE A 661 31.78 1.69 -1.31
N PHE A 662 31.35 0.46 -1.61
CA PHE A 662 30.35 0.19 -2.62
C PHE A 662 29.02 0.73 -2.12
N ARG A 663 28.30 1.44 -3.00
CA ARG A 663 27.06 2.20 -2.76
C ARG A 663 26.24 1.65 -1.59
N PRO A 664 25.76 2.50 -0.66
CA PRO A 664 24.84 2.02 0.35
C PRO A 664 23.62 1.41 -0.34
N ALA A 665 22.91 0.50 0.32
CA ALA A 665 21.54 0.20 -0.07
C ALA A 665 20.84 1.55 -0.31
N ASP A 666 20.26 1.70 -1.49
CA ASP A 666 19.55 2.89 -1.98
C ASP A 666 18.72 3.68 -0.91
N PRO A 667 18.16 3.08 0.17
CA PRO A 667 17.54 3.78 1.30
C PRO A 667 18.28 4.94 1.96
N TYR A 668 19.57 5.17 1.69
CA TYR A 668 20.41 6.12 2.43
C TYR A 668 21.01 7.24 1.56
N LEU A 669 20.72 7.26 0.25
CA LEU A 669 21.17 8.33 -0.64
C LEU A 669 20.19 9.51 -0.58
N ASN A 670 20.72 10.70 -0.29
CA ASN A 670 20.00 11.97 -0.38
C ASN A 670 20.82 12.89 -1.31
N GLY A 671 20.62 12.86 -2.64
CA GLY A 671 21.20 13.87 -3.54
C GLY A 671 21.75 13.38 -4.89
N GLU A 672 22.54 14.24 -5.55
CA GLU A 672 23.05 14.09 -6.93
C GLU A 672 24.38 13.30 -7.04
N CYS A 673 24.79 12.57 -6.00
CA CYS A 673 26.03 11.80 -6.08
C CYS A 673 25.90 10.64 -7.05
N THR A 674 26.91 10.46 -7.91
CA THR A 674 26.93 9.38 -8.91
C THR A 674 27.93 8.29 -8.55
N ASP A 675 27.75 7.09 -9.13
CA ASP A 675 28.69 5.98 -8.93
C ASP A 675 30.11 6.30 -9.44
N GLY A 676 30.22 7.21 -10.41
CA GLY A 676 31.50 7.70 -10.94
C GLY A 676 32.29 8.51 -9.92
N ASP A 677 31.61 9.22 -9.02
CA ASP A 677 32.24 9.99 -7.95
C ASP A 677 32.69 9.11 -6.79
N GLY A 678 32.17 7.89 -6.66
CA GLY A 678 32.44 6.98 -5.54
C GLY A 678 31.88 7.48 -4.20
N TYR A 679 31.67 6.55 -3.27
CA TYR A 679 31.09 6.86 -1.96
C TYR A 679 32.13 6.70 -0.85
N TYR A 680 32.25 7.71 0.00
CA TYR A 680 33.29 7.84 1.01
C TYR A 680 32.68 8.10 2.37
N ILE A 681 33.07 7.30 3.35
CA ILE A 681 32.67 7.50 4.75
C ILE A 681 33.91 7.55 5.62
N ARG A 682 33.85 8.36 6.67
CA ARG A 682 34.93 8.52 7.65
C ARG A 682 35.27 7.17 8.29
N GLN A 683 36.57 6.84 8.34
CA GLN A 683 37.04 5.53 8.82
C GLN A 683 36.62 5.25 10.25
N GLU A 684 36.57 6.28 11.09
CA GLU A 684 36.16 6.18 12.48
C GLU A 684 34.71 5.74 12.66
N PHE A 685 33.86 5.81 11.64
CA PHE A 685 32.47 5.35 11.69
C PHE A 685 32.28 3.87 11.34
N LEU A 686 33.34 3.17 10.98
CA LEU A 686 33.26 1.79 10.51
C LEU A 686 33.81 0.80 11.54
N VAL A 687 33.12 -0.33 11.71
CA VAL A 687 33.60 -1.49 12.46
C VAL A 687 33.45 -2.76 11.62
N PRO A 688 34.37 -3.74 11.72
CA PRO A 688 34.20 -5.01 11.02
C PRO A 688 32.90 -5.72 11.40
N VAL A 689 32.20 -6.28 10.41
CA VAL A 689 31.11 -7.24 10.67
C VAL A 689 31.78 -8.53 11.17
N ARG A 690 31.38 -8.96 12.38
CA ARG A 690 31.83 -10.24 12.95
C ARG A 690 31.20 -11.42 12.25
#